data_AF-A0A534ZNA9-F1
#
_entry.id   AF-A0A534ZNA9-F1
#
_cell.length_a   1.000
_cell.length_b   1.000
_cell.length_c   1.000
_cell.angle_alpha   90.00
_cell.angle_beta   90.00
_cell.angle_gamma   90.00
#
_symmetry.space_group_name_H-M   'P 1'
#
loop_
_entity.id
_entity.type
_entity.pdbx_description
1 polymer ?
#
loop_
_entity_poly.entity_id
_entity_poly.type
_entity_poly.pdbx_seq_one_letter_code
_entity_poly.pdbx_strand_id
1 'polypeptide(L)'
;MGGAATSDRRTATATMKGEVLDDFTDLSGWSPVASGQAQLDISPDRGPRGGALRLDFDFKGGAGFVVARKRFSFPLPEAYAFTFDVHGVAPANKLEFKLVDPSDHNVWRYQEDGFGFPAEWRCLRIRSSQIDFAWGPAGSGPMRQVGAIEFAIAAPPGGKGTVWIANLCLEDHSFRSTPAVQASSALPGHEPRCAVDRCGETSWRSEPSDEPQWFLVDFGETREYGGLIVRWDPTTTARPFDLESSDDGTAWKTLYSARRPGTARTYVYLPHGAARRLRLRLHQGVDGKGIGIAEIDVRPYEFSRSLDAFFQSIAANEPRGLFPRYLCGEQTYWTPVGSAPGGVTQGLLNEDGMLEVDRGTFSIEPLLYVGEELVTWADGSPTQELEQGFLPIPSSVWRKNGIVLRATAFATGEAGKAVLYVRYRLENLEAEPRHVRFFAALRPFQVTPPWQAFHDLGGVSAITTLEHATGAVWVNRRKTVIPLTAPSGFGAAAFEEGAVTEYLLSGELPPEDAVSDGFGYASGALRYDLDLPPGSARDVYLAAPFGAADPALAPSSRGLDGAEQFDVAVREWSAKLGRVDIRLPPTARAFSDTFRTAAAHILINRDGPALQPGPRRYARSWIRDGATMAAALLRVGCAGEVRDYIRWYARHQAPDGTVPCCVDRNGPDWLAEYDSQGELIWAVMEHFRFTRDRAFLAEMWPGVMRSVDRIEALRSQRLTAEFQTPEKRACYGLLPESVSHEGYLAHPVHA
;
A
#
# COMPACT_ATOMS: atom_id res chain seq x y z
N MET A 1 62.58 -21.99 8.09
CA MET A 1 62.93 -21.24 6.86
C MET A 1 61.61 -20.97 6.16
N GLY A 2 60.94 -19.83 6.31
CA GLY A 2 61.47 -18.46 6.27
C GLY A 2 61.26 -17.92 4.86
N GLY A 3 60.07 -17.40 4.58
CA GLY A 3 59.71 -16.81 3.28
C GLY A 3 58.62 -15.75 3.48
N ALA A 4 59.07 -14.52 3.72
CA ALA A 4 58.24 -13.34 3.89
C ALA A 4 57.68 -12.89 2.54
N ALA A 5 56.37 -12.65 2.46
CA ALA A 5 55.74 -11.84 1.43
C ALA A 5 55.21 -10.58 2.09
N THR A 6 55.98 -9.51 1.97
CA THR A 6 55.67 -8.14 2.37
C THR A 6 54.42 -7.65 1.64
N SER A 7 53.32 -7.42 2.36
CA SER A 7 52.19 -6.67 1.83
C SER A 7 52.57 -5.19 1.76
N ASP A 8 52.82 -4.70 0.56
CA ASP A 8 53.01 -3.28 0.28
C ASP A 8 51.66 -2.57 0.50
N ARG A 9 51.44 -2.07 1.73
CA ARG A 9 50.32 -1.16 2.05
C ARG A 9 50.60 0.18 1.39
N ARG A 10 50.29 0.29 0.10
CA ARG A 10 50.04 1.59 -0.51
C ARG A 10 48.64 2.02 -0.10
N THR A 11 48.57 2.92 0.87
CA THR A 11 47.45 3.82 1.09
C THR A 11 47.17 4.58 -0.21
N ALA A 12 46.31 4.02 -1.05
CA ALA A 12 45.64 4.78 -2.07
C ALA A 12 44.70 5.75 -1.36
N THR A 13 45.12 7.01 -1.24
CA THR A 13 44.23 8.12 -0.96
C THR A 13 43.16 8.13 -2.04
N ALA A 14 41.99 7.56 -1.72
CA ALA A 14 40.81 7.66 -2.55
C ALA A 14 40.44 9.15 -2.66
N THR A 15 40.62 9.70 -3.86
CA THR A 15 40.15 11.04 -4.21
C THR A 15 38.65 11.09 -3.97
N MET A 16 38.20 12.02 -3.12
CA MET A 16 36.78 12.20 -2.80
C MET A 16 36.02 12.58 -4.07
N LYS A 17 35.06 11.74 -4.48
CA LYS A 17 34.10 12.05 -5.53
C LYS A 17 32.81 12.56 -4.89
N GLY A 18 32.77 13.80 -4.39
CA GLY A 18 31.55 14.36 -3.80
C GLY A 18 31.73 15.72 -3.15
N GLU A 19 30.62 16.45 -2.99
CA GLU A 19 30.54 17.71 -2.26
C GLU A 19 30.60 17.45 -0.75
N VAL A 20 31.49 18.14 -0.03
CA VAL A 20 31.57 18.05 1.44
C VAL A 20 30.44 18.88 2.04
N LEU A 21 29.53 18.23 2.77
CA LEU A 21 28.42 18.90 3.45
C LEU A 21 28.80 19.35 4.85
N ASP A 22 29.58 18.54 5.57
CA ASP A 22 30.08 18.86 6.91
C ASP A 22 31.38 18.08 7.21
N ASP A 23 32.45 18.79 7.54
CA ASP A 23 33.74 18.21 7.95
C ASP A 23 33.88 18.09 9.48
N PHE A 24 32.86 18.51 10.22
CA PHE A 24 32.73 18.49 11.67
C PHE A 24 33.84 19.25 12.42
N THR A 25 34.50 20.21 11.78
CA THR A 25 35.45 21.12 12.46
C THR A 25 34.73 22.17 13.30
N ASP A 26 33.53 22.58 12.87
CA ASP A 26 32.61 23.42 13.65
C ASP A 26 31.29 22.67 13.88
N LEU A 27 31.00 22.40 15.15
CA LEU A 27 29.76 21.73 15.53
C LEU A 27 28.59 22.70 15.75
N SER A 28 28.76 24.00 15.47
CA SER A 28 27.66 24.95 15.51
C SER A 28 26.51 24.47 14.62
N GLY A 29 25.30 24.49 15.20
CA GLY A 29 24.08 24.01 14.55
C GLY A 29 23.78 22.52 14.72
N TRP A 30 24.69 21.70 15.29
CA TRP A 30 24.35 20.35 15.75
C TRP A 30 23.69 20.41 17.13
N SER A 31 22.52 19.79 17.28
CA SER A 31 21.81 19.69 18.55
C SER A 31 21.46 18.24 18.92
N PRO A 32 21.57 17.86 20.21
CA PRO A 32 21.13 16.55 20.67
C PRO A 32 19.62 16.52 20.90
N VAL A 33 19.00 15.38 20.58
CA VAL A 33 17.62 15.02 20.94
C VAL A 33 17.65 13.62 21.52
N ALA A 34 16.95 13.38 22.63
CA ALA A 34 16.90 12.06 23.28
C ALA A 34 15.48 11.76 23.75
N SER A 35 15.09 10.48 23.74
CA SER A 35 13.77 10.05 24.23
C SER A 35 13.81 9.48 25.64
N GLY A 36 12.74 9.71 26.40
CA GLY A 36 12.60 9.19 27.76
C GLY A 36 13.74 9.64 28.68
N GLN A 37 14.44 8.66 29.26
CA GLN A 37 15.60 8.89 30.15
C GLN A 37 16.96 8.85 29.43
N ALA A 38 16.97 8.65 28.11
CA ALA A 38 18.21 8.61 27.35
C ALA A 38 18.93 9.96 27.38
N GLN A 39 20.25 9.92 27.32
CA GLN A 39 21.11 11.10 27.28
C GLN A 39 22.04 11.04 26.08
N LEU A 40 22.29 12.19 25.46
CA LEU A 40 23.26 12.37 24.39
C LEU A 40 24.02 13.67 24.60
N ASP A 41 25.33 13.55 24.76
CA ASP A 41 26.26 14.67 24.76
C ASP A 41 27.01 14.72 23.41
N ILE A 42 27.04 15.90 22.80
CA ILE A 42 27.73 16.16 21.54
C ILE A 42 28.97 16.99 21.80
N SER A 43 30.13 16.54 21.30
CA SER A 43 31.40 17.27 21.42
C SER A 43 32.29 17.09 20.19
N PRO A 44 33.25 18.01 19.93
CA PRO A 44 34.20 17.87 18.83
C PRO A 44 35.34 16.91 19.21
N ASP A 45 35.80 16.14 18.23
CA ASP A 45 36.98 15.28 18.35
C ASP A 45 37.74 15.18 17.00
N ARG A 46 38.76 14.33 16.90
CA ARG A 46 39.55 14.14 15.68
C ARG A 46 39.02 13.00 14.81
N GLY A 47 38.76 13.33 13.54
CA GLY A 47 38.42 12.37 12.49
C GLY A 47 39.63 11.99 11.62
N PRO A 48 39.44 11.07 10.65
CA PRO A 48 40.51 10.63 9.74
C PRO A 48 41.11 11.75 8.88
N ARG A 49 40.32 12.80 8.63
CA ARG A 49 40.64 13.88 7.67
C ARG A 49 40.31 15.28 8.22
N GLY A 50 40.15 15.44 9.54
CA GLY A 50 39.75 16.71 10.13
C GLY A 50 39.02 16.53 11.47
N GLY A 51 37.89 17.21 11.62
CA GLY A 51 37.02 17.09 12.78
C GLY A 51 36.19 15.81 12.78
N ALA A 52 35.64 15.48 13.93
CA ALA A 52 34.64 14.44 14.10
C ALA A 52 33.57 14.91 15.09
N LEU A 53 32.32 14.57 14.80
CA LEU A 53 31.20 14.65 15.71
C LEU A 53 31.27 13.47 16.67
N ARG A 54 31.57 13.72 17.94
CA ARG A 54 31.56 12.72 19.00
C ARG A 54 30.20 12.73 19.70
N LEU A 55 29.60 11.54 19.78
CA LEU A 55 28.29 11.26 20.38
C LEU A 55 28.48 10.33 21.57
N ASP A 56 28.47 10.88 22.79
CA ASP A 56 28.46 10.08 24.02
C ASP A 56 27.01 9.86 24.46
N PHE A 57 26.55 8.61 24.44
CA PHE A 57 25.14 8.28 24.75
C PHE A 57 25.01 7.30 25.92
N ASP A 58 23.88 7.40 26.63
CA ASP A 58 23.49 6.47 27.69
C ASP A 58 21.96 6.32 27.75
N PHE A 59 21.46 5.12 27.46
CA PHE A 59 20.04 4.77 27.51
C PHE A 59 19.53 4.50 28.93
N LYS A 60 20.38 4.55 29.97
CA LYS A 60 20.04 4.30 31.39
C LYS A 60 19.34 2.96 31.64
N GLY A 61 19.60 1.97 30.79
CA GLY A 61 19.00 0.62 30.87
C GLY A 61 17.58 0.50 30.30
N GLY A 62 17.03 1.57 29.72
CA GLY A 62 15.73 1.58 29.04
C GLY A 62 15.81 1.37 27.52
N ALA A 63 14.64 1.24 26.89
CA ALA A 63 14.49 1.41 25.44
C ALA A 63 14.44 2.92 25.08
N GLY A 64 14.73 3.28 23.83
CA GLY A 64 14.69 4.67 23.39
C GLY A 64 15.63 4.95 22.21
N PHE A 65 15.83 6.23 21.92
CA PHE A 65 16.70 6.72 20.86
C PHE A 65 17.43 8.00 21.28
N VAL A 66 18.59 8.23 20.67
CA VAL A 66 19.32 9.49 20.71
C VAL A 66 19.60 9.95 19.29
N VAL A 67 19.57 11.25 19.05
CA VAL A 67 19.68 11.85 17.71
C VAL A 67 20.58 13.07 17.76
N ALA A 68 21.60 13.12 16.90
CA ALA A 68 22.29 14.34 16.55
C ALA A 68 21.66 14.92 15.28
N ARG A 69 21.22 16.17 15.33
CA ARG A 69 20.49 16.83 14.24
C ARG A 69 21.15 18.15 13.85
N LYS A 70 21.19 18.46 12.55
CA LYS A 70 21.56 19.79 12.02
C LYS A 70 20.67 20.16 10.84
N ARG A 71 20.31 21.44 10.72
CA ARG A 71 19.54 21.96 9.57
C ARG A 71 20.44 22.13 8.35
N PHE A 72 19.91 21.76 7.20
CA PHE A 72 20.54 21.92 5.90
C PHE A 72 19.52 22.55 4.92
N SER A 73 19.97 23.05 3.78
CA SER A 73 19.08 23.55 2.73
C SER A 73 19.73 23.37 1.37
N PHE A 74 19.49 22.22 0.75
CA PHE A 74 19.96 21.93 -0.60
C PHE A 74 19.00 20.96 -1.32
N PRO A 75 18.91 21.03 -2.66
CA PRO A 75 18.16 20.06 -3.44
C PRO A 75 18.91 18.74 -3.56
N LEU A 76 18.19 17.62 -3.62
CA LEU A 76 18.78 16.32 -3.91
C LEU A 76 18.86 16.09 -5.43
N PRO A 77 19.96 15.52 -5.94
CA PRO A 77 20.02 15.00 -7.30
C PRO A 77 19.04 13.83 -7.52
N GLU A 78 18.86 13.42 -8.78
CA GLU A 78 17.97 12.29 -9.13
C GLU A 78 18.51 10.95 -8.63
N ALA A 79 19.83 10.78 -8.70
CA ALA A 79 20.55 9.66 -8.10
C ALA A 79 21.72 10.22 -7.30
N TYR A 80 21.90 9.74 -6.07
CA TYR A 80 22.91 10.26 -5.16
C TYR A 80 23.39 9.21 -4.17
N ALA A 81 24.50 9.48 -3.50
CA ALA A 81 24.92 8.73 -2.33
C ALA A 81 25.43 9.68 -1.25
N PHE A 82 25.04 9.42 0.00
CA PHE A 82 25.67 10.03 1.16
C PHE A 82 26.84 9.17 1.61
N THR A 83 27.96 9.81 1.92
CA THR A 83 29.10 9.14 2.54
C THR A 83 29.49 9.81 3.84
N PHE A 84 29.89 9.03 4.82
CA PHE A 84 30.50 9.50 6.06
C PHE A 84 31.32 8.37 6.70
N ASP A 85 32.36 8.75 7.41
CA ASP A 85 33.18 7.83 8.19
C ASP A 85 32.54 7.63 9.58
N VAL A 86 32.43 6.38 10.04
CA VAL A 86 31.91 6.01 11.36
C VAL A 86 32.91 5.15 12.12
N HIS A 87 33.00 5.39 13.42
CA HIS A 87 33.80 4.63 14.40
C HIS A 87 33.02 4.60 15.72
N GLY A 88 33.16 3.56 16.55
CA GLY A 88 32.56 3.60 17.87
C GLY A 88 32.98 2.49 18.82
N VAL A 89 32.78 2.77 20.11
CA VAL A 89 32.89 1.83 21.23
C VAL A 89 31.54 1.81 21.94
N ALA A 90 30.64 0.99 21.41
CA ALA A 90 29.23 0.96 21.81
C ALA A 90 28.61 -0.43 21.56
N PRO A 91 27.57 -0.83 22.31
CA PRO A 91 26.77 -2.00 21.97
C PRO A 91 26.15 -1.89 20.58
N ALA A 92 25.92 -3.02 19.92
CA ALA A 92 25.33 -3.11 18.59
C ALA A 92 23.84 -2.71 18.64
N ASN A 93 23.59 -1.40 18.56
CA ASN A 93 22.28 -0.77 18.51
C ASN A 93 21.89 -0.51 17.05
N LYS A 94 20.63 -0.12 16.81
CA LYS A 94 20.20 0.35 15.50
C LYS A 94 20.89 1.68 15.17
N LEU A 95 21.47 1.79 13.97
CA LEU A 95 21.96 3.04 13.40
C LEU A 95 20.98 3.53 12.35
N GLU A 96 20.57 4.79 12.42
CA GLU A 96 19.71 5.43 11.43
C GLU A 96 20.36 6.70 10.89
N PHE A 97 20.28 6.89 9.57
CA PHE A 97 20.58 8.14 8.89
C PHE A 97 19.29 8.68 8.31
N LYS A 98 18.87 9.87 8.74
CA LYS A 98 17.59 10.46 8.34
C LYS A 98 17.79 11.74 7.57
N LEU A 99 16.97 11.88 6.54
CA LEU A 99 16.78 13.11 5.79
C LEU A 99 15.40 13.64 6.13
N VAL A 100 15.32 14.88 6.58
CA VAL A 100 14.07 15.55 6.94
C VAL A 100 13.82 16.66 5.93
N ASP A 101 12.58 16.80 5.46
CA ASP A 101 12.20 17.85 4.53
C ASP A 101 12.18 19.25 5.20
N PRO A 102 12.09 20.35 4.43
CA PRO A 102 12.02 21.69 5.00
C PRO A 102 10.80 21.95 5.88
N SER A 103 9.73 21.15 5.74
CA SER A 103 8.52 21.28 6.57
C SER A 103 8.68 20.66 7.95
N ASP A 104 9.73 19.86 8.17
CA ASP A 104 9.99 19.11 9.41
C ASP A 104 8.93 18.04 9.73
N HIS A 105 8.13 17.66 8.73
CA HIS A 105 7.05 16.70 8.89
C HIS A 105 7.32 15.38 8.16
N ASN A 106 8.17 15.38 7.14
CA ASN A 106 8.47 14.20 6.34
C ASN A 106 9.91 13.74 6.55
N VAL A 107 10.07 12.46 6.81
CA VAL A 107 11.36 11.83 7.08
C VAL A 107 11.58 10.66 6.14
N TRP A 108 12.75 10.63 5.52
CA TRP A 108 13.29 9.47 4.83
C TRP A 108 14.48 8.93 5.62
N ARG A 109 14.64 7.61 5.66
CA ARG A 109 15.56 6.94 6.58
C ARG A 109 16.27 5.77 5.89
N TYR A 110 17.59 5.76 6.02
CA TYR A 110 18.35 4.52 6.01
C TYR A 110 18.46 3.98 7.45
N GLN A 111 18.35 2.66 7.62
CA GLN A 111 18.53 2.01 8.91
C GLN A 111 19.31 0.70 8.77
N GLU A 112 20.15 0.39 9.76
CA GLU A 112 20.77 -0.92 9.93
C GLU A 112 20.55 -1.39 11.38
N ASP A 113 19.81 -2.49 11.53
CA ASP A 113 19.52 -3.09 12.84
C ASP A 113 20.76 -3.82 13.37
N GLY A 114 21.05 -3.64 14.66
CA GLY A 114 22.20 -4.29 15.29
C GLY A 114 23.54 -3.88 14.67
N PHE A 115 23.68 -2.60 14.30
CA PHE A 115 24.88 -2.06 13.70
C PHE A 115 26.08 -2.19 14.65
N GLY A 116 27.02 -3.06 14.30
CA GLY A 116 28.27 -3.22 15.03
C GLY A 116 29.20 -2.04 14.77
N PHE A 117 29.26 -1.09 15.70
CA PHE A 117 30.17 0.06 15.59
C PHE A 117 31.63 -0.42 15.53
N PRO A 118 32.35 -0.15 14.42
CA PRO A 118 33.69 -0.67 14.25
C PRO A 118 34.68 0.12 15.13
N ALA A 119 35.67 -0.59 15.67
CA ALA A 119 36.77 0.02 16.43
C ALA A 119 37.78 0.78 15.55
N GLU A 120 37.76 0.55 14.23
CA GLU A 120 38.48 1.35 13.24
C GLU A 120 37.48 2.14 12.39
N TRP A 121 37.92 3.29 11.86
CA TRP A 121 37.10 4.11 10.98
C TRP A 121 36.68 3.34 9.73
N ARG A 122 35.38 3.33 9.47
CA ARG A 122 34.77 2.76 8.27
C ARG A 122 33.98 3.83 7.53
N CYS A 123 34.26 4.01 6.25
CA CYS A 123 33.38 4.81 5.39
C CYS A 123 32.09 4.04 5.11
N LEU A 124 30.96 4.61 5.52
CA LEU A 124 29.64 4.19 5.08
C LEU A 124 29.27 4.97 3.82
N ARG A 125 28.71 4.26 2.84
CA ARG A 125 28.18 4.82 1.59
C ARG A 125 26.74 4.37 1.44
N ILE A 126 25.82 5.30 1.60
CA ILE A 126 24.37 5.09 1.58
C ILE A 126 23.84 5.66 0.27
N ARG A 127 23.41 4.79 -0.64
CA ARG A 127 22.81 5.22 -1.91
C ARG A 127 21.39 5.71 -1.71
N SER A 128 20.89 6.55 -2.62
CA SER A 128 19.49 6.99 -2.64
C SER A 128 18.52 5.79 -2.60
N SER A 129 18.91 4.67 -3.22
CA SER A 129 18.15 3.41 -3.21
C SER A 129 18.10 2.66 -1.87
N GLN A 130 18.78 3.16 -0.84
CA GLN A 130 18.79 2.60 0.51
C GLN A 130 18.09 3.50 1.55
N ILE A 131 17.49 4.61 1.10
CA ILE A 131 16.86 5.64 1.96
C ILE A 131 15.36 5.67 1.70
N ASP A 132 14.58 5.00 2.52
CA ASP A 132 13.13 4.86 2.29
C ASP A 132 12.32 5.91 3.05
N PHE A 133 11.13 6.21 2.54
CA PHE A 133 10.19 7.06 3.27
C PHE A 133 9.84 6.38 4.61
N ALA A 134 10.04 7.11 5.71
CA ALA A 134 9.87 6.58 7.05
C ALA A 134 8.51 6.99 7.62
N TRP A 135 8.20 8.29 7.63
CA TRP A 135 6.91 8.82 8.08
C TRP A 135 6.70 10.27 7.62
N GLY A 136 5.44 10.72 7.65
CA GLY A 136 5.04 12.09 7.35
C GLY A 136 3.78 12.19 6.48
N PRO A 137 3.21 13.39 6.31
CA PRO A 137 2.01 13.62 5.50
C PRO A 137 2.19 13.32 4.00
N ALA A 138 3.42 13.26 3.47
CA ALA A 138 3.67 12.89 2.08
C ALA A 138 3.31 11.43 1.79
N GLY A 139 3.34 10.55 2.81
CA GLY A 139 2.95 9.14 2.72
C GLY A 139 3.88 8.23 1.89
N SER A 140 4.60 8.76 0.89
CA SER A 140 5.55 8.05 0.04
C SER A 140 6.32 9.03 -0.88
N GLY A 141 7.14 8.48 -1.79
CA GLY A 141 7.74 9.22 -2.91
C GLY A 141 9.17 9.69 -2.66
N PRO A 142 9.82 10.28 -3.68
CA PRO A 142 11.20 10.74 -3.59
C PRO A 142 11.31 12.05 -2.81
N MET A 143 12.37 12.17 -2.03
CA MET A 143 12.75 13.43 -1.41
C MET A 143 13.45 14.34 -2.42
N ARG A 144 13.03 15.61 -2.50
CA ARG A 144 13.60 16.59 -3.45
C ARG A 144 14.47 17.66 -2.79
N GLN A 145 14.23 17.97 -1.52
CA GLN A 145 14.89 19.04 -0.79
C GLN A 145 15.19 18.59 0.63
N VAL A 146 16.42 18.77 1.09
CA VAL A 146 16.83 18.51 2.48
C VAL A 146 16.64 19.76 3.32
N GLY A 147 15.92 19.62 4.43
CA GLY A 147 15.75 20.62 5.49
C GLY A 147 16.56 20.31 6.76
N ALA A 148 16.79 19.03 7.06
CA ALA A 148 17.73 18.61 8.10
C ALA A 148 18.30 17.21 7.81
N ILE A 149 19.45 16.94 8.43
CA ILE A 149 20.06 15.61 8.49
C ILE A 149 20.14 15.20 9.95
N GLU A 150 19.84 13.93 10.21
CA GLU A 150 19.93 13.33 11.54
C GLU A 150 20.73 12.03 11.54
N PHE A 151 21.58 11.87 12.54
CA PHE A 151 22.19 10.59 12.91
C PHE A 151 21.54 10.10 14.19
N ALA A 152 20.85 8.96 14.13
CA ALA A 152 20.18 8.40 15.29
C ALA A 152 20.75 7.03 15.69
N ILE A 153 20.82 6.80 16.99
CA ILE A 153 21.13 5.50 17.59
C ILE A 153 19.91 5.10 18.41
N ALA A 154 19.36 3.90 18.16
CA ALA A 154 18.16 3.43 18.85
C ALA A 154 18.34 2.02 19.44
N ALA A 155 17.82 1.83 20.65
CA ALA A 155 17.74 0.53 21.31
C ALA A 155 16.64 -0.34 20.65
N PRO A 156 16.69 -1.68 20.75
CA PRO A 156 17.57 -2.53 21.56
C PRO A 156 18.99 -2.77 20.98
N PRO A 157 19.95 -3.25 21.81
CA PRO A 157 19.81 -3.62 23.23
C PRO A 157 19.87 -2.44 24.20
N GLY A 158 20.21 -1.23 23.73
CA GLY A 158 20.42 -0.04 24.57
C GLY A 158 21.85 0.02 25.14
N GLY A 159 21.97 0.38 26.41
CA GLY A 159 23.26 0.57 27.09
C GLY A 159 23.86 1.96 26.91
N LYS A 160 25.19 2.06 26.99
CA LYS A 160 25.94 3.31 26.83
C LYS A 160 27.15 3.10 25.93
N GLY A 161 27.61 4.15 25.27
CA GLY A 161 28.78 4.09 24.41
C GLY A 161 29.12 5.43 23.79
N THR A 162 30.18 5.41 22.99
CA THR A 162 30.62 6.59 22.23
C THR A 162 30.71 6.23 20.76
N VAL A 163 30.16 7.09 19.90
CA VAL A 163 30.21 6.98 18.44
C VAL A 163 30.80 8.26 17.86
N TRP A 164 31.63 8.12 16.84
CA TRP A 164 32.22 9.24 16.11
C TRP A 164 31.78 9.18 14.65
N ILE A 165 31.46 10.35 14.11
CA ILE A 165 31.08 10.54 12.71
C ILE A 165 31.98 11.62 12.11
N ALA A 166 32.51 11.39 10.91
CA ALA A 166 33.37 12.34 10.21
C ALA A 166 33.07 12.38 8.70
N ASN A 167 33.48 13.47 8.04
CA ASN A 167 33.48 13.60 6.57
C ASN A 167 32.11 13.35 5.89
N LEU A 168 31.05 14.05 6.30
CA LEU A 168 29.74 13.91 5.66
C LEU A 168 29.75 14.56 4.27
N CYS A 169 29.48 13.77 3.23
CA CYS A 169 29.53 14.21 1.84
C CYS A 169 28.33 13.71 1.03
N LEU A 170 28.02 14.44 -0.05
CA LEU A 170 27.03 14.10 -1.05
C LEU A 170 27.70 13.84 -2.41
N GLU A 171 27.46 12.66 -2.97
CA GLU A 171 27.87 12.30 -4.32
C GLU A 171 26.66 12.43 -5.27
N ASP A 172 26.76 13.24 -6.34
CA ASP A 172 25.76 13.27 -7.42
C ASP A 172 26.07 12.16 -8.44
N HIS A 173 25.16 11.20 -8.57
CA HIS A 173 25.21 10.09 -9.54
C HIS A 173 24.17 10.23 -10.66
N SER A 174 23.58 11.42 -10.81
CA SER A 174 22.60 11.69 -11.86
C SER A 174 23.24 11.63 -13.24
N PHE A 175 22.68 10.80 -14.12
CA PHE A 175 23.16 10.66 -15.48
C PHE A 175 22.67 11.82 -16.35
N ARG A 176 23.59 12.68 -16.82
CA ARG A 176 23.28 13.89 -17.63
C ARG A 176 23.81 13.84 -19.07
N SER A 177 24.68 12.89 -19.39
CA SER A 177 25.26 12.76 -20.73
C SER A 177 24.28 12.11 -21.71
N THR A 178 24.44 12.37 -23.00
CA THR A 178 23.77 11.59 -24.04
C THR A 178 24.47 10.24 -24.19
N PRO A 179 23.78 9.09 -24.06
CA PRO A 179 24.42 7.79 -24.21
C PRO A 179 24.85 7.56 -25.67
N ALA A 180 25.93 6.80 -25.87
CA ALA A 180 26.28 6.31 -27.19
C ALA A 180 25.35 5.14 -27.54
N VAL A 181 24.76 5.18 -28.72
CA VAL A 181 23.83 4.13 -29.18
C VAL A 181 24.30 3.47 -30.46
N GLN A 182 24.07 2.16 -30.56
CA GLN A 182 24.39 1.34 -31.72
C GLN A 182 23.24 0.36 -31.96
N ALA A 183 23.08 -0.11 -33.19
CA ALA A 183 22.14 -1.17 -33.50
C ALA A 183 22.72 -2.11 -34.56
N SER A 184 22.10 -3.29 -34.71
CA SER A 184 22.47 -4.28 -35.73
C SER A 184 22.37 -3.76 -37.16
N SER A 185 21.38 -2.91 -37.46
CA SER A 185 21.15 -2.28 -38.76
C SER A 185 20.31 -1.00 -38.59
N ALA A 186 20.21 -0.17 -39.64
CA ALA A 186 19.33 0.99 -39.64
C ALA A 186 18.92 1.40 -41.07
N LEU A 187 17.67 1.83 -41.26
CA LEU A 187 17.23 2.50 -42.48
C LEU A 187 17.73 3.96 -42.52
N PRO A 188 17.98 4.55 -43.72
CA PRO A 188 18.30 5.96 -43.84
C PRO A 188 17.23 6.86 -43.19
N GLY A 189 17.65 7.81 -42.34
CA GLY A 189 16.72 8.69 -41.60
C GLY A 189 16.13 8.07 -40.34
N HIS A 190 16.48 6.83 -40.02
CA HIS A 190 16.03 6.07 -38.85
C HIS A 190 17.22 5.52 -38.06
N GLU A 191 18.27 6.32 -37.89
CA GLU A 191 19.49 5.91 -37.19
C GLU A 191 19.22 5.64 -35.69
N PRO A 192 20.07 4.85 -34.99
CA PRO A 192 19.82 4.47 -33.58
C PRO A 192 19.60 5.65 -32.63
N ARG A 193 20.21 6.80 -32.89
CA ARG A 193 20.02 8.04 -32.11
C ARG A 193 18.57 8.51 -32.04
N CYS A 194 17.75 8.18 -33.05
CA CYS A 194 16.34 8.55 -33.09
C CYS A 194 15.50 7.88 -32.00
N ALA A 195 15.96 6.77 -31.41
CA ALA A 195 15.25 6.14 -30.29
C ALA A 195 15.61 6.77 -28.93
N VAL A 196 16.58 7.67 -28.84
CA VAL A 196 17.04 8.29 -27.58
C VAL A 196 17.10 9.82 -27.64
N ASP A 197 16.56 10.42 -28.70
CA ASP A 197 16.53 11.87 -28.93
C ASP A 197 15.38 12.58 -28.21
N ARG A 198 14.49 11.82 -27.55
CA ARG A 198 13.27 12.28 -26.86
C ARG A 198 12.26 12.97 -27.79
N CYS A 199 12.28 12.64 -29.08
CA CYS A 199 11.32 13.13 -30.05
C CYS A 199 10.27 12.05 -30.35
N GLY A 200 8.99 12.42 -30.25
CA GLY A 200 7.84 11.54 -30.50
C GLY A 200 7.72 11.06 -31.95
N GLU A 201 8.30 11.83 -32.88
CA GLU A 201 8.06 11.74 -34.32
C GLU A 201 9.18 11.00 -35.07
N THR A 202 10.30 10.74 -34.39
CA THR A 202 11.43 9.99 -34.92
C THR A 202 11.44 8.57 -34.33
N SER A 203 12.09 7.64 -35.05
CA SER A 203 12.26 6.27 -34.57
C SER A 203 13.50 5.66 -35.19
N TRP A 204 14.18 4.81 -34.42
CA TRP A 204 15.11 3.86 -35.02
C TRP A 204 14.31 2.80 -35.76
N ARG A 205 14.75 2.39 -36.96
CA ARG A 205 14.16 1.29 -37.73
C ARG A 205 15.26 0.43 -38.30
N SER A 206 15.19 -0.88 -38.06
CA SER A 206 16.11 -1.84 -38.66
C SER A 206 15.87 -1.97 -40.18
N GLU A 207 16.86 -2.50 -40.89
CA GLU A 207 16.62 -3.00 -42.24
C GLU A 207 15.59 -4.14 -42.20
N PRO A 208 14.79 -4.34 -43.28
CA PRO A 208 13.89 -5.48 -43.40
C PRO A 208 14.66 -6.80 -43.34
N SER A 209 14.48 -7.54 -42.26
CA SER A 209 15.15 -8.82 -42.03
C SER A 209 14.40 -9.63 -40.97
N ASP A 210 14.35 -10.94 -41.17
CA ASP A 210 13.88 -11.87 -40.15
C ASP A 210 14.95 -12.16 -39.11
N GLU A 211 16.23 -11.90 -39.39
CA GLU A 211 17.33 -12.17 -38.44
C GLU A 211 17.16 -11.39 -37.12
N PRO A 212 17.62 -11.96 -35.98
CA PRO A 212 17.64 -11.25 -34.70
C PRO A 212 18.31 -9.89 -34.81
N GLN A 213 17.66 -8.86 -34.27
CA GLN A 213 18.18 -7.50 -34.24
C GLN A 213 18.64 -7.14 -32.82
N TRP A 214 19.49 -6.14 -32.69
CA TRP A 214 19.85 -5.63 -31.37
C TRP A 214 19.96 -4.11 -31.36
N PHE A 215 19.66 -3.53 -30.21
CA PHE A 215 19.84 -2.11 -29.91
C PHE A 215 20.65 -1.98 -28.62
N LEU A 216 21.76 -1.23 -28.66
CA LEU A 216 22.71 -1.07 -27.57
C LEU A 216 22.75 0.38 -27.11
N VAL A 217 22.67 0.57 -25.79
CA VAL A 217 22.90 1.84 -25.10
C VAL A 217 24.16 1.69 -24.24
N ASP A 218 25.21 2.48 -24.52
CA ASP A 218 26.43 2.59 -23.70
C ASP A 218 26.44 3.96 -23.01
N PHE A 219 26.36 3.96 -21.68
CA PHE A 219 26.37 5.17 -20.87
C PHE A 219 27.78 5.77 -20.72
N GLY A 220 28.83 5.08 -21.17
CA GLY A 220 30.24 5.47 -21.01
C GLY A 220 30.81 5.16 -19.62
N GLU A 221 29.96 5.18 -18.60
CA GLU A 221 30.23 4.82 -17.21
C GLU A 221 29.12 3.96 -16.62
N THR A 222 29.34 3.37 -15.44
CA THR A 222 28.29 2.61 -14.75
C THR A 222 27.18 3.55 -14.31
N ARG A 223 25.95 3.26 -14.74
CA ARG A 223 24.73 4.01 -14.43
C ARG A 223 23.79 3.14 -13.60
N GLU A 224 23.22 3.72 -12.55
CA GLU A 224 22.09 3.11 -11.82
C GLU A 224 20.77 3.40 -12.54
N TYR A 225 19.88 2.41 -12.54
CA TYR A 225 18.55 2.48 -13.15
C TYR A 225 17.55 1.62 -12.36
N GLY A 226 16.28 2.02 -12.43
CA GLY A 226 15.16 1.31 -11.83
C GLY A 226 14.22 0.67 -12.86
N GLY A 227 14.27 1.12 -14.11
CA GLY A 227 13.40 0.56 -15.12
C GLY A 227 13.72 1.02 -16.52
N LEU A 228 12.93 0.50 -17.44
CA LEU A 228 13.00 0.82 -18.85
C LEU A 228 11.59 1.03 -19.40
N ILE A 229 11.39 2.08 -20.18
CA ILE A 229 10.22 2.27 -21.03
C ILE A 229 10.67 2.13 -22.47
N VAL A 230 10.05 1.22 -23.21
CA VAL A 230 10.25 1.07 -24.65
C VAL A 230 8.96 1.48 -25.34
N ARG A 231 8.99 2.53 -26.16
CA ARG A 231 7.90 2.89 -27.07
C ARG A 231 8.21 2.33 -28.44
N TRP A 232 7.36 1.43 -28.94
CA TRP A 232 7.53 0.82 -30.25
C TRP A 232 7.03 1.76 -31.35
N ASP A 233 7.62 1.66 -32.53
CA ASP A 233 7.14 2.41 -33.69
C ASP A 233 5.80 1.83 -34.16
N PRO A 234 4.71 2.64 -34.22
CA PRO A 234 3.37 2.15 -34.55
C PRO A 234 3.23 1.62 -35.99
N THR A 235 4.21 1.87 -36.85
CA THR A 235 4.23 1.35 -38.23
C THR A 235 4.88 -0.03 -38.36
N THR A 236 5.44 -0.55 -37.26
CA THR A 236 6.10 -1.87 -37.18
C THR A 236 5.50 -2.72 -36.07
N THR A 237 5.74 -4.03 -36.12
CA THR A 237 5.31 -4.95 -35.07
C THR A 237 6.43 -5.09 -34.03
N ALA A 238 6.12 -4.91 -32.74
CA ALA A 238 7.05 -5.24 -31.67
C ALA A 238 7.45 -6.72 -31.72
N ARG A 239 8.65 -7.07 -31.23
CA ARG A 239 9.13 -8.45 -31.19
C ARG A 239 9.40 -8.89 -29.74
N PRO A 240 9.31 -10.19 -29.43
CA PRO A 240 9.89 -10.74 -28.21
C PRO A 240 11.36 -10.33 -28.10
N PHE A 241 11.84 -10.09 -26.88
CA PHE A 241 13.19 -9.59 -26.67
C PHE A 241 13.76 -9.96 -25.31
N ASP A 242 15.09 -10.02 -25.25
CA ASP A 242 15.83 -10.08 -24.00
C ASP A 242 16.48 -8.71 -23.74
N LEU A 243 16.33 -8.20 -22.52
CA LEU A 243 17.10 -7.07 -22.04
C LEU A 243 18.33 -7.61 -21.31
N GLU A 244 19.51 -7.19 -21.76
CA GLU A 244 20.79 -7.66 -21.25
C GLU A 244 21.62 -6.48 -20.74
N SER A 245 22.43 -6.70 -19.71
CA SER A 245 23.40 -5.73 -19.19
C SER A 245 24.84 -6.22 -19.28
N SER A 246 25.78 -5.29 -19.44
CA SER A 246 27.21 -5.59 -19.45
C SER A 246 28.06 -4.39 -19.00
N ASP A 247 29.16 -4.65 -18.30
CA ASP A 247 30.15 -3.63 -17.92
C ASP A 247 31.35 -3.57 -18.87
N ASP A 248 31.69 -4.69 -19.52
CA ASP A 248 32.86 -4.83 -20.41
C ASP A 248 32.49 -4.93 -21.90
N GLY A 249 31.21 -5.18 -22.22
CA GLY A 249 30.70 -5.37 -23.58
C GLY A 249 30.87 -6.79 -24.13
N THR A 250 31.48 -7.71 -23.36
CA THR A 250 31.71 -9.11 -23.78
C THR A 250 30.92 -10.11 -22.93
N ALA A 251 30.86 -9.91 -21.61
CA ALA A 251 30.04 -10.70 -20.71
C ALA A 251 28.65 -10.04 -20.56
N TRP A 252 27.60 -10.74 -20.99
CA TRP A 252 26.22 -10.25 -20.98
C TRP A 252 25.39 -11.04 -19.98
N LYS A 253 24.63 -10.33 -19.14
CA LYS A 253 23.66 -10.90 -18.21
C LYS A 253 22.26 -10.51 -18.64
N THR A 254 21.38 -11.47 -18.85
CA THR A 254 19.95 -11.20 -19.09
C THR A 254 19.31 -10.68 -17.80
N LEU A 255 18.67 -9.51 -17.88
CA LEU A 255 17.93 -8.87 -16.81
C LEU A 255 16.42 -9.15 -16.91
N TYR A 256 15.91 -9.24 -18.14
CA TYR A 256 14.49 -9.44 -18.42
C TYR A 256 14.31 -10.12 -19.77
N SER A 257 13.22 -10.88 -19.92
CA SER A 257 12.86 -11.57 -21.16
C SER A 257 11.37 -11.40 -21.42
N ALA A 258 11.01 -10.65 -22.47
CA ALA A 258 9.66 -10.61 -23.01
C ALA A 258 9.48 -11.77 -24.00
N ARG A 259 8.57 -12.70 -23.70
CA ARG A 259 8.36 -13.90 -24.53
C ARG A 259 7.40 -13.69 -25.68
N ARG A 260 6.59 -12.63 -25.62
CA ARG A 260 5.61 -12.26 -26.63
C ARG A 260 5.89 -10.82 -27.11
N PRO A 261 5.40 -10.44 -28.32
CA PRO A 261 5.40 -9.05 -28.76
C PRO A 261 4.77 -8.14 -27.69
N GLY A 262 5.44 -7.03 -27.38
CA GLY A 262 4.86 -6.00 -26.52
C GLY A 262 3.72 -5.24 -27.22
N THR A 263 2.97 -4.47 -26.44
CA THR A 263 1.99 -3.50 -26.98
C THR A 263 2.70 -2.21 -27.43
N ALA A 264 1.99 -1.10 -27.58
CA ALA A 264 2.58 0.18 -27.98
C ALA A 264 3.72 0.64 -27.05
N ARG A 265 3.65 0.27 -25.76
CA ARG A 265 4.69 0.55 -24.76
C ARG A 265 4.98 -0.68 -23.91
N THR A 266 6.25 -0.92 -23.66
CA THR A 266 6.71 -1.95 -22.73
C THR A 266 7.39 -1.31 -21.53
N TYR A 267 6.93 -1.68 -20.34
CA TYR A 267 7.51 -1.26 -19.07
C TYR A 267 8.28 -2.41 -18.45
N VAL A 268 9.54 -2.18 -18.09
CA VAL A 268 10.39 -3.22 -17.46
C VAL A 268 10.74 -2.79 -16.03
N TYR A 269 10.38 -3.64 -15.07
CA TYR A 269 10.69 -3.47 -13.65
C TYR A 269 12.11 -3.98 -13.36
N LEU A 270 13.05 -3.06 -13.08
CA LEU A 270 14.48 -3.36 -12.88
C LEU A 270 14.99 -2.71 -11.59
N PRO A 271 14.40 -3.03 -10.42
CA PRO A 271 14.82 -2.42 -9.17
C PRO A 271 16.30 -2.74 -8.92
N HIS A 272 17.06 -1.74 -8.48
CA HIS A 272 18.50 -1.85 -8.17
C HIS A 272 19.40 -2.24 -9.35
N GLY A 273 19.01 -1.94 -10.58
CA GLY A 273 19.85 -2.13 -11.75
C GLY A 273 21.07 -1.20 -11.76
N ALA A 274 22.24 -1.74 -12.10
CA ALA A 274 23.46 -0.96 -12.31
C ALA A 274 24.36 -1.65 -13.35
N ALA A 275 24.69 -0.92 -14.41
CA ALA A 275 25.61 -1.38 -15.46
C ALA A 275 26.07 -0.20 -16.33
N ARG A 276 27.16 -0.39 -17.07
CA ARG A 276 27.57 0.57 -18.11
C ARG A 276 26.76 0.46 -19.41
N ARG A 277 26.34 -0.74 -19.78
CA ARG A 277 25.65 -1.00 -21.06
C ARG A 277 24.36 -1.76 -20.86
N LEU A 278 23.35 -1.38 -21.63
CA LEU A 278 22.09 -2.10 -21.80
C LEU A 278 21.89 -2.46 -23.27
N ARG A 279 21.49 -3.71 -23.54
CA ARG A 279 21.21 -4.19 -24.90
C ARG A 279 19.83 -4.84 -24.94
N LEU A 280 18.98 -4.37 -25.85
CA LEU A 280 17.78 -5.08 -26.26
C LEU A 280 18.19 -6.05 -27.36
N ARG A 281 18.09 -7.35 -27.11
CA ARG A 281 18.28 -8.41 -28.10
C ARG A 281 16.90 -8.88 -28.56
N LEU A 282 16.50 -8.38 -29.72
CA LEU A 282 15.20 -8.63 -30.35
C LEU A 282 15.26 -9.97 -31.07
N HIS A 283 14.27 -10.84 -30.82
CA HIS A 283 14.23 -12.19 -31.37
C HIS A 283 13.95 -12.17 -32.89
N GLN A 284 14.05 -13.35 -33.50
CA GLN A 284 13.81 -13.54 -34.92
C GLN A 284 12.38 -13.10 -35.31
N GLY A 285 12.26 -12.35 -36.39
CA GLY A 285 10.97 -11.95 -36.98
C GLY A 285 10.33 -13.06 -37.79
N VAL A 286 9.06 -12.89 -38.14
CA VAL A 286 8.30 -13.85 -38.98
C VAL A 286 7.56 -13.18 -40.14
N ASP A 287 7.65 -11.86 -40.28
CA ASP A 287 6.91 -11.08 -41.27
C ASP A 287 7.79 -10.45 -42.37
N GLY A 288 9.12 -10.67 -42.33
CA GLY A 288 10.08 -10.08 -43.26
C GLY A 288 10.22 -8.56 -43.12
N LYS A 289 9.54 -7.95 -42.12
CA LYS A 289 9.54 -6.49 -41.92
C LYS A 289 10.61 -6.11 -40.90
N GLY A 290 11.17 -4.93 -41.08
CA GLY A 290 12.05 -4.33 -40.07
C GLY A 290 11.27 -4.02 -38.79
N ILE A 291 11.99 -3.80 -37.70
CA ILE A 291 11.43 -3.38 -36.41
C ILE A 291 11.77 -1.92 -36.14
N GLY A 292 10.84 -1.19 -35.53
CA GLY A 292 11.07 0.18 -35.12
C GLY A 292 10.91 0.39 -33.61
N ILE A 293 11.82 1.19 -33.05
CA ILE A 293 11.73 1.70 -31.68
C ILE A 293 11.66 3.22 -31.76
N ALA A 294 10.53 3.77 -31.32
CA ALA A 294 10.32 5.21 -31.27
C ALA A 294 11.04 5.84 -30.08
N GLU A 295 11.10 5.17 -28.94
CA GLU A 295 11.80 5.70 -27.76
C GLU A 295 12.28 4.59 -26.81
N ILE A 296 13.47 4.78 -26.24
CA ILE A 296 14.04 3.99 -25.14
C ILE A 296 14.37 4.97 -24.01
N ASP A 297 13.56 4.93 -22.95
CA ASP A 297 13.77 5.75 -21.75
C ASP A 297 14.23 4.88 -20.58
N VAL A 298 15.50 5.06 -20.19
CA VAL A 298 16.09 4.38 -19.03
C VAL A 298 15.79 5.20 -17.78
N ARG A 299 15.00 4.62 -16.89
CA ARG A 299 14.41 5.30 -15.73
C ARG A 299 15.27 5.14 -14.47
N PRO A 300 15.29 6.13 -13.57
CA PRO A 300 16.03 6.06 -12.29
C PRO A 300 15.41 5.03 -11.33
N TYR A 301 16.09 4.77 -10.22
CA TYR A 301 15.59 3.89 -9.17
C TYR A 301 14.16 4.26 -8.69
N GLU A 302 13.88 5.55 -8.51
CA GLU A 302 12.58 6.06 -8.03
C GLU A 302 11.39 5.62 -8.88
N PHE A 303 11.60 5.34 -10.17
CA PHE A 303 10.56 4.82 -11.06
C PHE A 303 10.02 3.46 -10.63
N SER A 304 10.78 2.70 -9.84
CA SER A 304 10.52 1.29 -9.52
C SER A 304 10.85 0.93 -8.08
N ARG A 305 11.03 1.95 -7.21
CA ARG A 305 11.49 1.77 -5.82
C ARG A 305 10.68 0.71 -5.08
N SER A 306 9.37 0.72 -5.33
CA SER A 306 8.44 -0.35 -4.98
C SER A 306 7.56 -0.67 -6.19
N LEU A 307 6.80 -1.75 -6.09
CA LEU A 307 5.79 -2.07 -7.10
C LEU A 307 4.70 -1.01 -7.17
N ASP A 308 4.31 -0.41 -6.04
CA ASP A 308 3.37 0.71 -6.04
C ASP A 308 3.92 1.93 -6.80
N ALA A 309 5.19 2.29 -6.57
CA ALA A 309 5.85 3.38 -7.29
C ALA A 309 5.99 3.09 -8.80
N PHE A 310 6.20 1.82 -9.15
CA PHE A 310 6.21 1.37 -10.54
C PHE A 310 4.87 1.58 -11.22
N PHE A 311 3.77 1.12 -10.61
CA PHE A 311 2.43 1.32 -11.18
C PHE A 311 1.96 2.78 -11.16
N GLN A 312 2.36 3.57 -10.17
CA GLN A 312 2.16 5.03 -10.20
C GLN A 312 2.90 5.67 -11.38
N SER A 313 4.13 5.22 -11.63
CA SER A 313 4.92 5.72 -12.76
C SER A 313 4.32 5.28 -14.11
N ILE A 314 3.80 4.06 -14.23
CA ILE A 314 3.06 3.63 -15.43
C ILE A 314 1.82 4.50 -15.62
N ALA A 315 1.00 4.66 -14.58
CA ALA A 315 -0.21 5.48 -14.64
C ALA A 315 0.06 6.94 -15.04
N ALA A 316 1.21 7.50 -14.64
CA ALA A 316 1.64 8.84 -15.03
C ALA A 316 2.06 8.97 -16.52
N ASN A 317 2.39 7.85 -17.18
CA ASN A 317 2.76 7.80 -18.59
C ASN A 317 1.60 7.34 -19.50
N GLU A 318 0.49 6.89 -18.92
CA GLU A 318 -0.68 6.39 -19.62
C GLU A 318 -1.86 7.38 -19.55
N PRO A 319 -2.85 7.29 -20.47
CA PRO A 319 -4.05 8.09 -20.39
C PRO A 319 -4.74 7.96 -19.01
N ARG A 320 -5.14 9.12 -18.47
CA ARG A 320 -5.89 9.17 -17.21
C ARG A 320 -7.19 8.38 -17.33
N GLY A 321 -7.51 7.59 -16.31
CA GLY A 321 -8.68 6.72 -16.28
C GLY A 321 -8.39 5.24 -16.50
N LEU A 322 -7.22 4.86 -17.06
CA LEU A 322 -6.87 3.45 -17.28
C LEU A 322 -6.35 2.72 -16.03
N PHE A 323 -5.99 3.48 -15.00
CA PHE A 323 -5.54 2.96 -13.72
C PHE A 323 -6.42 3.53 -12.59
N PRO A 324 -6.50 2.85 -11.43
CA PRO A 324 -7.15 3.40 -10.27
C PRO A 324 -6.67 4.82 -9.95
N ARG A 325 -7.61 5.70 -9.62
CA ARG A 325 -7.39 7.13 -9.32
C ARG A 325 -6.20 7.39 -8.39
N TYR A 326 -6.01 6.55 -7.37
CA TYR A 326 -4.93 6.71 -6.41
C TYR A 326 -3.52 6.48 -6.98
N LEU A 327 -3.39 5.74 -8.09
CA LEU A 327 -2.12 5.62 -8.80
C LEU A 327 -1.76 6.91 -9.56
N CYS A 328 -2.73 7.80 -9.78
CA CYS A 328 -2.52 9.16 -10.28
C CYS A 328 -2.27 10.18 -9.15
N GLY A 329 -2.14 9.74 -7.89
CA GLY A 329 -1.92 10.62 -6.72
C GLY A 329 -3.18 11.30 -6.18
N GLU A 330 -4.37 10.84 -6.57
CA GLU A 330 -5.65 11.38 -6.12
C GLU A 330 -6.28 10.49 -5.02
N GLN A 331 -6.83 11.09 -3.95
CA GLN A 331 -7.51 10.33 -2.90
C GLN A 331 -8.74 9.60 -3.46
N THR A 332 -8.96 8.35 -3.01
CA THR A 332 -10.20 7.61 -3.27
C THR A 332 -10.88 7.24 -1.95
N TYR A 333 -12.20 7.39 -1.88
CA TYR A 333 -13.01 6.94 -0.75
C TYR A 333 -13.65 5.59 -1.04
N TRP A 334 -13.83 4.79 0.01
CA TRP A 334 -14.43 3.47 -0.10
C TRP A 334 -15.32 3.16 1.10
N THR A 335 -16.19 2.16 0.93
CA THR A 335 -17.10 1.69 1.97
C THR A 335 -17.10 0.15 2.02
N PRO A 336 -17.15 -0.46 3.22
CA PRO A 336 -17.09 -1.91 3.35
C PRO A 336 -18.42 -2.57 2.98
N VAL A 337 -18.34 -3.79 2.46
CA VAL A 337 -19.50 -4.59 2.02
C VAL A 337 -19.45 -5.96 2.70
N GLY A 338 -20.52 -6.35 3.37
CA GLY A 338 -20.64 -7.62 4.07
C GLY A 338 -22.11 -8.03 4.26
N SER A 339 -22.33 -9.25 4.75
CA SER A 339 -23.67 -9.78 5.02
C SER A 339 -24.16 -9.37 6.41
N ALA A 340 -25.48 -9.31 6.60
CA ALA A 340 -26.08 -8.91 7.88
C ALA A 340 -25.80 -9.86 9.07
N PRO A 341 -25.61 -11.19 8.86
CA PRO A 341 -25.09 -12.08 9.90
C PRO A 341 -23.67 -11.74 10.38
N GLY A 342 -22.88 -11.05 9.54
CA GLY A 342 -21.47 -10.75 9.76
C GLY A 342 -20.54 -11.87 9.27
N GLY A 343 -19.23 -11.63 9.35
CA GLY A 343 -18.22 -12.55 8.85
C GLY A 343 -16.87 -12.40 9.55
N VAL A 344 -15.84 -12.94 8.91
CA VAL A 344 -14.41 -12.79 9.28
C VAL A 344 -13.64 -11.97 8.23
N THR A 345 -14.36 -11.45 7.25
CA THR A 345 -13.85 -10.64 6.15
C THR A 345 -14.97 -9.84 5.47
N GLN A 346 -14.58 -8.91 4.61
CA GLN A 346 -15.44 -7.96 3.92
C GLN A 346 -14.81 -7.50 2.60
N GLY A 347 -15.66 -7.22 1.61
CA GLY A 347 -15.27 -6.55 0.38
C GLY A 347 -15.24 -5.03 0.57
N LEU A 348 -14.63 -4.30 -0.36
CA LEU A 348 -14.62 -2.83 -0.37
C LEU A 348 -15.08 -2.32 -1.73
N LEU A 349 -16.08 -1.44 -1.77
CA LEU A 349 -16.46 -0.70 -2.96
C LEU A 349 -15.96 0.73 -2.85
N ASN A 350 -15.20 1.20 -3.84
CA ASN A 350 -14.77 2.59 -3.89
C ASN A 350 -15.78 3.50 -4.61
N GLU A 351 -15.57 4.80 -4.51
CA GLU A 351 -16.44 5.82 -5.10
C GLU A 351 -16.50 5.77 -6.64
N ASP A 352 -15.48 5.20 -7.27
CA ASP A 352 -15.38 4.98 -8.71
C ASP A 352 -16.06 3.66 -9.13
N GLY A 353 -16.49 2.79 -8.21
CA GLY A 353 -17.16 1.52 -8.53
C GLY A 353 -16.23 0.31 -8.66
N MET A 354 -14.94 0.46 -8.35
CA MET A 354 -13.98 -0.63 -8.19
C MET A 354 -14.28 -1.42 -6.91
N LEU A 355 -14.41 -2.74 -7.04
CA LEU A 355 -14.76 -3.65 -5.96
C LEU A 355 -13.58 -4.56 -5.62
N GLU A 356 -12.98 -4.42 -4.44
CA GLU A 356 -12.06 -5.41 -3.87
C GLU A 356 -12.89 -6.56 -3.28
N VAL A 357 -12.72 -7.76 -3.83
CA VAL A 357 -13.66 -8.87 -3.56
C VAL A 357 -13.46 -9.54 -2.21
N ASP A 358 -12.26 -9.38 -1.63
CA ASP A 358 -11.90 -9.88 -0.30
C ASP A 358 -10.63 -9.17 0.20
N ARG A 359 -10.33 -9.27 1.49
CA ARG A 359 -9.17 -8.66 2.15
C ARG A 359 -7.85 -8.95 1.42
N GLY A 360 -7.22 -7.90 0.89
CA GLY A 360 -5.86 -7.97 0.34
C GLY A 360 -5.80 -8.70 -0.99
N THR A 361 -6.86 -8.63 -1.79
CA THR A 361 -6.97 -9.35 -3.07
C THR A 361 -7.11 -8.41 -4.25
N PHE A 362 -7.34 -8.98 -5.43
CA PHE A 362 -7.61 -8.24 -6.67
C PHE A 362 -8.96 -7.50 -6.60
N SER A 363 -9.17 -6.62 -7.56
CA SER A 363 -10.43 -5.89 -7.72
C SER A 363 -11.13 -6.18 -9.05
N ILE A 364 -12.43 -5.91 -9.07
CA ILE A 364 -13.25 -5.84 -10.28
C ILE A 364 -13.57 -4.36 -10.54
N GLU A 365 -13.12 -3.84 -11.67
CA GLU A 365 -13.32 -2.45 -12.08
C GLU A 365 -14.29 -2.38 -13.27
N PRO A 366 -15.32 -1.52 -13.23
CA PRO A 366 -16.21 -1.34 -14.37
C PRO A 366 -15.61 -0.41 -15.42
N LEU A 367 -15.71 -0.79 -16.70
CA LEU A 367 -15.43 0.10 -17.83
C LEU A 367 -16.53 -0.01 -18.87
N LEU A 368 -16.79 1.08 -19.58
CA LEU A 368 -17.91 1.18 -20.50
C LEU A 368 -17.44 1.66 -21.87
N TYR A 369 -17.69 0.91 -22.93
CA TYR A 369 -17.36 1.31 -24.30
C TYR A 369 -18.62 1.72 -25.05
N VAL A 370 -18.72 3.00 -25.41
CA VAL A 370 -19.88 3.60 -26.07
C VAL A 370 -19.40 4.58 -27.13
N GLY A 371 -19.92 4.45 -28.36
CA GLY A 371 -19.60 5.40 -29.43
C GLY A 371 -18.12 5.41 -29.81
N GLU A 372 -17.50 4.24 -29.84
CA GLU A 372 -16.07 4.03 -30.13
C GLU A 372 -15.09 4.57 -29.06
N GLU A 373 -15.61 5.02 -27.91
CA GLU A 373 -14.81 5.53 -26.80
C GLU A 373 -14.95 4.65 -25.55
N LEU A 374 -13.83 4.45 -24.86
CA LEU A 374 -13.80 3.85 -23.53
C LEU A 374 -14.05 4.92 -22.47
N VAL A 375 -15.19 4.85 -21.80
CA VAL A 375 -15.60 5.67 -20.67
C VAL A 375 -15.12 5.02 -19.37
N THR A 376 -14.41 5.81 -18.57
CA THR A 376 -13.81 5.42 -17.30
C THR A 376 -14.32 6.29 -16.14
N TRP A 377 -13.79 6.08 -14.94
CA TRP A 377 -14.09 6.93 -13.79
C TRP A 377 -13.68 8.39 -14.03
N ALA A 378 -12.68 8.63 -14.88
CA ALA A 378 -12.20 9.96 -15.22
C ALA A 378 -13.22 10.76 -16.05
N ASP A 379 -14.14 10.06 -16.72
CA ASP A 379 -15.13 10.63 -17.63
C ASP A 379 -16.54 10.73 -17.00
N GLY A 380 -16.85 9.84 -16.06
CA GLY A 380 -18.22 9.56 -15.60
C GLY A 380 -18.78 10.42 -14.47
N SER A 381 -17.96 11.29 -13.85
CA SER A 381 -18.30 12.09 -12.64
C SER A 381 -19.08 11.29 -11.58
N PRO A 382 -18.43 10.30 -10.93
CA PRO A 382 -19.13 9.34 -10.07
C PRO A 382 -19.84 10.00 -8.88
N THR A 383 -21.10 9.61 -8.65
CA THR A 383 -21.85 9.95 -7.43
C THR A 383 -22.16 8.69 -6.63
N GLN A 384 -22.29 8.80 -5.31
CA GLN A 384 -22.48 7.65 -4.42
C GLN A 384 -23.82 7.70 -3.72
N GLU A 385 -24.41 6.54 -3.50
CA GLU A 385 -25.65 6.40 -2.73
C GLU A 385 -25.67 5.08 -1.97
N LEU A 386 -26.55 5.00 -0.97
CA LEU A 386 -26.87 3.79 -0.24
C LEU A 386 -28.29 3.36 -0.60
N GLU A 387 -28.52 2.06 -0.70
CA GLU A 387 -29.86 1.50 -0.89
C GLU A 387 -30.80 1.99 0.23
N GLN A 388 -31.98 2.48 -0.17
CA GLN A 388 -32.95 3.16 0.72
C GLN A 388 -32.38 4.33 1.55
N GLY A 389 -31.21 4.86 1.19
CA GLY A 389 -30.53 5.97 1.86
C GLY A 389 -29.73 5.61 3.11
N PHE A 390 -29.80 4.38 3.62
CA PHE A 390 -29.11 3.97 4.86
C PHE A 390 -28.69 2.50 4.94
N LEU A 391 -29.17 1.62 4.06
CA LEU A 391 -28.71 0.23 4.09
C LEU A 391 -27.26 0.18 3.60
N PRO A 392 -26.40 -0.67 4.18
CA PRO A 392 -24.98 -0.77 3.80
C PRO A 392 -24.78 -1.53 2.48
N ILE A 393 -25.56 -1.16 1.48
CA ILE A 393 -25.55 -1.68 0.11
C ILE A 393 -25.20 -0.48 -0.76
N PRO A 394 -23.90 -0.19 -0.92
CA PRO A 394 -23.43 1.00 -1.60
C PRO A 394 -23.53 0.90 -3.12
N SER A 395 -23.72 2.04 -3.77
CA SER A 395 -23.60 2.17 -5.22
C SER A 395 -22.68 3.32 -5.64
N SER A 396 -21.91 3.10 -6.71
CA SER A 396 -21.28 4.16 -7.51
C SER A 396 -22.07 4.34 -8.81
N VAL A 397 -22.36 5.59 -9.16
CA VAL A 397 -23.23 5.95 -10.30
C VAL A 397 -22.47 6.88 -11.25
N TRP A 398 -22.22 6.41 -12.46
CA TRP A 398 -21.60 7.18 -13.53
C TRP A 398 -22.68 7.64 -14.52
N ARG A 399 -22.50 8.84 -15.09
CA ARG A 399 -23.39 9.37 -16.13
C ARG A 399 -22.57 9.93 -17.27
N LYS A 400 -22.76 9.40 -18.48
CA LYS A 400 -22.08 9.89 -19.68
C LYS A 400 -22.95 9.68 -20.90
N ASN A 401 -23.13 10.74 -21.70
CA ASN A 401 -23.81 10.69 -23.00
C ASN A 401 -25.18 9.97 -22.97
N GLY A 402 -25.98 10.24 -21.94
CA GLY A 402 -27.31 9.62 -21.76
C GLY A 402 -27.31 8.18 -21.26
N ILE A 403 -26.13 7.58 -21.03
CA ILE A 403 -25.99 6.27 -20.37
C ILE A 403 -25.70 6.47 -18.89
N VAL A 404 -26.40 5.70 -18.06
CA VAL A 404 -26.13 5.58 -16.62
C VAL A 404 -25.56 4.20 -16.35
N LEU A 405 -24.44 4.13 -15.64
CA LEU A 405 -23.91 2.90 -15.08
C LEU A 405 -23.97 3.00 -13.56
N ARG A 406 -24.63 2.04 -12.92
CA ARG A 406 -24.72 1.92 -11.46
C ARG A 406 -24.11 0.60 -11.00
N ALA A 407 -22.98 0.67 -10.32
CA ALA A 407 -22.32 -0.47 -9.69
C ALA A 407 -22.75 -0.57 -8.23
N THR A 408 -23.59 -1.54 -7.89
CA THR A 408 -24.12 -1.78 -6.53
C THR A 408 -23.48 -3.05 -5.94
N ALA A 409 -22.83 -2.95 -4.79
CA ALA A 409 -22.23 -4.09 -4.11
C ALA A 409 -23.06 -4.53 -2.89
N PHE A 410 -23.23 -5.84 -2.70
CA PHE A 410 -23.95 -6.41 -1.57
C PHE A 410 -23.45 -7.82 -1.25
N ALA A 411 -23.78 -8.36 -0.08
CA ALA A 411 -23.44 -9.74 0.26
C ALA A 411 -24.58 -10.42 1.02
N THR A 412 -24.70 -11.73 0.82
CA THR A 412 -25.68 -12.59 1.50
C THR A 412 -25.00 -13.85 2.03
N GLY A 413 -25.68 -14.55 2.93
CA GLY A 413 -25.22 -15.82 3.49
C GLY A 413 -24.57 -15.71 4.87
N GLU A 414 -24.48 -16.86 5.52
CA GLU A 414 -23.97 -17.02 6.87
C GLU A 414 -22.45 -16.85 6.98
N ALA A 415 -21.96 -16.58 8.20
CA ALA A 415 -20.54 -16.44 8.48
C ALA A 415 -19.73 -17.66 7.96
N GLY A 416 -18.69 -17.39 7.16
CA GLY A 416 -17.83 -18.41 6.55
C GLY A 416 -18.39 -19.05 5.27
N LYS A 417 -19.62 -18.72 4.87
CA LYS A 417 -20.25 -19.15 3.60
C LYS A 417 -20.82 -17.99 2.79
N ALA A 418 -20.61 -16.76 3.25
CA ALA A 418 -21.14 -15.56 2.63
C ALA A 418 -20.53 -15.35 1.24
N VAL A 419 -21.35 -14.83 0.34
CA VAL A 419 -21.00 -14.52 -1.05
C VAL A 419 -21.18 -13.03 -1.25
N LEU A 420 -20.16 -12.39 -1.82
CA LEU A 420 -20.20 -11.02 -2.29
C LEU A 420 -20.77 -10.98 -3.70
N TYR A 421 -21.56 -9.97 -4.01
CA TYR A 421 -22.14 -9.73 -5.31
C TYR A 421 -21.89 -8.29 -5.73
N VAL A 422 -21.83 -8.10 -7.05
CA VAL A 422 -21.93 -6.78 -7.67
C VAL A 422 -22.96 -6.83 -8.79
N ARG A 423 -23.86 -5.84 -8.77
CA ARG A 423 -24.81 -5.56 -9.83
C ARG A 423 -24.33 -4.33 -10.59
N TYR A 424 -24.13 -4.48 -11.89
CA TYR A 424 -23.95 -3.37 -12.81
C TYR A 424 -25.25 -3.16 -13.56
N ARG A 425 -25.97 -2.08 -13.23
CA ARG A 425 -27.18 -1.67 -13.93
C ARG A 425 -26.85 -0.59 -14.95
N LEU A 426 -27.11 -0.87 -16.22
CA LEU A 426 -26.91 0.03 -17.34
C LEU A 426 -28.26 0.52 -17.85
N GLU A 427 -28.45 1.85 -17.90
CA GLU A 427 -29.70 2.48 -18.30
C GLU A 427 -29.47 3.43 -19.48
N ASN A 428 -30.35 3.35 -20.48
CA ASN A 428 -30.36 4.28 -21.60
C ASN A 428 -31.44 5.34 -21.37
N LEU A 429 -31.01 6.58 -21.13
CA LEU A 429 -31.90 7.74 -20.93
C LEU A 429 -32.26 8.45 -22.24
N GLU A 430 -31.67 8.05 -23.36
CA GLU A 430 -31.92 8.64 -24.66
C GLU A 430 -33.20 8.09 -25.31
N ALA A 431 -33.71 8.84 -26.29
CA ALA A 431 -34.85 8.43 -27.11
C ALA A 431 -34.50 7.41 -28.21
N GLU A 432 -33.21 7.19 -28.46
CA GLU A 432 -32.70 6.26 -29.48
C GLU A 432 -32.07 5.02 -28.83
N PRO A 433 -32.14 3.84 -29.46
CA PRO A 433 -31.48 2.65 -28.96
C PRO A 433 -29.96 2.84 -28.92
N ARG A 434 -29.31 2.24 -27.91
CA ARG A 434 -27.86 2.31 -27.73
C ARG A 434 -27.29 0.90 -27.63
N HIS A 435 -26.25 0.65 -28.42
CA HIS A 435 -25.40 -0.52 -28.24
C HIS A 435 -24.23 -0.14 -27.34
N VAL A 436 -23.99 -0.95 -26.32
CA VAL A 436 -23.01 -0.67 -25.26
C VAL A 436 -22.22 -1.94 -25.00
N ARG A 437 -20.89 -1.84 -24.94
CA ARG A 437 -20.07 -2.94 -24.39
C ARG A 437 -19.67 -2.58 -22.97
N PHE A 438 -20.04 -3.44 -22.03
CA PHE A 438 -19.64 -3.31 -20.64
C PHE A 438 -18.52 -4.31 -20.34
N PHE A 439 -17.50 -3.84 -19.63
CA PHE A 439 -16.39 -4.65 -19.17
C PHE A 439 -16.32 -4.67 -17.65
N ALA A 440 -16.23 -5.87 -17.09
CA ALA A 440 -15.83 -6.09 -15.71
C ALA A 440 -14.36 -6.55 -15.70
N ALA A 441 -13.44 -5.63 -15.48
CA ALA A 441 -12.00 -5.88 -15.53
C ALA A 441 -11.48 -6.38 -14.18
N LEU A 442 -10.76 -7.51 -14.20
CA LEU A 442 -10.06 -8.07 -13.05
C LEU A 442 -8.64 -7.49 -13.02
N ARG A 443 -8.35 -6.69 -11.99
CA ARG A 443 -7.14 -5.84 -11.92
C ARG A 443 -6.28 -6.22 -10.71
N PRO A 444 -4.94 -6.17 -10.84
CA PRO A 444 -4.01 -6.55 -9.77
C PRO A 444 -3.81 -5.43 -8.74
N PHE A 445 -4.92 -4.84 -8.29
CA PHE A 445 -4.96 -3.65 -7.45
C PHE A 445 -5.96 -3.85 -6.30
N GLN A 446 -5.61 -3.34 -5.13
CA GLN A 446 -6.51 -3.26 -3.98
C GLN A 446 -7.31 -1.96 -4.05
N VAL A 447 -8.46 -1.87 -3.39
CA VAL A 447 -9.18 -0.58 -3.27
C VAL A 447 -8.46 0.36 -2.29
N THR A 448 -7.71 -0.21 -1.35
CA THR A 448 -6.92 0.54 -0.37
C THR A 448 -5.67 1.13 -1.05
N PRO A 449 -5.44 2.45 -1.02
CA PRO A 449 -4.27 3.06 -1.67
C PRO A 449 -2.95 2.78 -0.92
N PRO A 450 -1.78 2.91 -1.58
CA PRO A 450 -0.47 2.60 -0.99
C PRO A 450 -0.13 3.40 0.27
N TRP A 451 -0.54 4.67 0.39
CA TRP A 451 -0.28 5.47 1.60
C TRP A 451 -1.12 5.05 2.82
N GLN A 452 -2.16 4.23 2.61
CA GLN A 452 -2.91 3.58 3.67
C GLN A 452 -2.40 2.16 3.96
N ALA A 453 -1.32 1.73 3.32
CA ALA A 453 -0.82 0.36 3.40
C ALA A 453 -0.47 -0.06 4.83
N PHE A 454 -0.67 -1.34 5.13
CA PHE A 454 -0.37 -1.93 6.42
C PHE A 454 -0.06 -3.41 6.22
N HIS A 455 1.17 -3.82 6.55
CA HIS A 455 1.72 -5.12 6.17
C HIS A 455 1.60 -5.39 4.66
N ASP A 456 0.88 -6.43 4.26
CA ASP A 456 0.63 -6.87 2.89
C ASP A 456 -0.61 -6.22 2.24
N LEU A 457 -1.28 -5.31 2.96
CA LEU A 457 -2.49 -4.62 2.50
C LEU A 457 -2.15 -3.24 1.94
N GLY A 458 -2.86 -2.85 0.87
CA GLY A 458 -2.74 -1.55 0.21
C GLY A 458 -1.99 -1.61 -1.12
N GLY A 459 -2.43 -0.79 -2.07
CA GLY A 459 -1.79 -0.58 -3.35
C GLY A 459 -2.04 -1.72 -4.33
N VAL A 460 -1.01 -2.52 -4.59
CA VAL A 460 -1.05 -3.62 -5.56
C VAL A 460 -1.45 -4.97 -4.93
N SER A 461 -1.97 -5.89 -5.74
CA SER A 461 -2.26 -7.27 -5.35
C SER A 461 -1.94 -8.22 -6.51
N ALA A 462 -1.00 -9.14 -6.30
CA ALA A 462 -0.50 -10.00 -7.36
C ALA A 462 -1.60 -10.90 -7.98
N ILE A 463 -1.62 -10.97 -9.31
CA ILE A 463 -2.36 -11.95 -10.11
C ILE A 463 -1.33 -12.72 -10.94
N THR A 464 -0.97 -13.90 -10.45
CA THR A 464 -0.02 -14.84 -11.09
C THR A 464 -0.70 -15.76 -12.08
N THR A 465 -1.98 -16.07 -11.89
CA THR A 465 -2.76 -16.86 -12.85
C THR A 465 -4.17 -16.31 -12.95
N LEU A 466 -4.69 -16.25 -14.18
CA LEU A 466 -6.07 -15.90 -14.46
C LEU A 466 -6.62 -16.88 -15.50
N GLU A 467 -7.75 -17.54 -15.23
CA GLU A 467 -8.28 -18.59 -16.12
C GLU A 467 -9.81 -18.63 -16.07
N HIS A 468 -10.46 -18.56 -17.24
CA HIS A 468 -11.89 -18.81 -17.33
C HIS A 468 -12.15 -20.31 -17.53
N ALA A 469 -12.45 -21.00 -16.44
CA ALA A 469 -12.69 -22.44 -16.44
C ALA A 469 -14.03 -22.77 -15.83
N THR A 470 -14.73 -23.72 -16.46
CA THR A 470 -16.03 -24.25 -16.05
C THR A 470 -17.17 -23.22 -15.98
N GLY A 471 -17.00 -21.96 -16.42
CA GLY A 471 -17.99 -20.89 -16.27
C GLY A 471 -17.76 -20.00 -15.04
N ALA A 472 -16.51 -19.90 -14.57
CA ALA A 472 -16.06 -18.93 -13.56
C ALA A 472 -14.62 -18.51 -13.89
N VAL A 473 -14.26 -17.29 -13.53
CA VAL A 473 -12.89 -16.78 -13.67
C VAL A 473 -12.13 -17.08 -12.37
N TRP A 474 -11.10 -17.91 -12.46
CA TRP A 474 -10.22 -18.27 -11.37
C TRP A 474 -9.04 -17.30 -11.30
N VAL A 475 -8.82 -16.72 -10.13
CA VAL A 475 -7.70 -15.83 -9.83
C VAL A 475 -6.77 -16.54 -8.84
N ASN A 476 -5.50 -16.68 -9.21
CA ASN A 476 -4.46 -17.38 -8.43
C ASN A 476 -4.86 -18.80 -8.00
N ARG A 477 -5.80 -19.44 -8.71
CA ARG A 477 -6.42 -20.74 -8.36
C ARG A 477 -6.96 -20.82 -6.91
N ARG A 478 -7.23 -19.67 -6.29
CA ARG A 478 -7.69 -19.55 -4.89
C ARG A 478 -8.96 -18.74 -4.74
N LYS A 479 -9.26 -17.89 -5.72
CA LYS A 479 -10.44 -17.03 -5.74
C LYS A 479 -11.18 -17.21 -7.06
N THR A 480 -12.48 -16.95 -7.02
CA THR A 480 -13.36 -17.09 -8.18
C THR A 480 -14.27 -15.89 -8.31
N VAL A 481 -14.42 -15.40 -9.54
CA VAL A 481 -15.51 -14.52 -9.96
C VAL A 481 -16.45 -15.34 -10.83
N ILE A 482 -17.72 -15.36 -10.47
CA ILE A 482 -18.75 -16.19 -11.09
C ILE A 482 -19.72 -15.25 -11.81
N PRO A 483 -19.75 -15.23 -13.14
CA PRO A 483 -20.76 -14.52 -13.90
C PRO A 483 -22.13 -15.16 -13.67
N LEU A 484 -23.08 -14.41 -13.07
CA LEU A 484 -24.48 -14.85 -12.96
C LEU A 484 -25.27 -14.41 -14.20
N THR A 485 -24.89 -13.29 -14.79
CA THR A 485 -25.26 -12.95 -16.17
C THR A 485 -24.20 -13.52 -17.11
N ALA A 486 -24.64 -14.23 -18.17
CA ALA A 486 -23.73 -14.82 -19.14
C ALA A 486 -22.91 -13.74 -19.88
N PRO A 487 -21.57 -13.83 -19.89
CA PRO A 487 -20.72 -12.90 -20.62
C PRO A 487 -20.73 -13.19 -22.12
N SER A 488 -20.55 -12.16 -22.94
CA SER A 488 -20.28 -12.28 -24.38
C SER A 488 -18.88 -12.81 -24.66
N GLY A 489 -17.94 -12.62 -23.73
CA GLY A 489 -16.56 -13.11 -23.85
C GLY A 489 -15.73 -12.91 -22.58
N PHE A 490 -14.58 -13.55 -22.54
CA PHE A 490 -13.54 -13.36 -21.54
C PHE A 490 -12.17 -13.32 -22.21
N GLY A 491 -11.28 -12.46 -21.73
CA GLY A 491 -9.89 -12.41 -22.16
C GLY A 491 -8.96 -12.04 -21.02
N ALA A 492 -7.74 -12.58 -21.04
CA ALA A 492 -6.68 -12.37 -20.07
C ALA A 492 -5.32 -12.13 -20.75
N ALA A 493 -4.49 -11.31 -20.11
CA ALA A 493 -3.13 -11.00 -20.55
C ALA A 493 -2.19 -10.98 -19.33
N ALA A 494 -0.96 -11.48 -19.53
CA ALA A 494 0.16 -11.28 -18.62
C ALA A 494 0.61 -9.82 -18.68
N PHE A 495 1.33 -9.36 -17.66
CA PHE A 495 1.85 -7.99 -17.67
C PHE A 495 2.72 -7.68 -18.91
N GLU A 496 3.52 -8.64 -19.37
CA GLU A 496 4.38 -8.47 -20.56
C GLU A 496 3.60 -8.34 -21.88
N GLU A 497 2.35 -8.80 -21.92
CA GLU A 497 1.46 -8.73 -23.08
C GLU A 497 0.65 -7.43 -23.11
N GLY A 498 0.80 -6.57 -22.09
CA GLY A 498 0.06 -5.32 -21.94
C GLY A 498 -1.07 -5.41 -20.93
N ALA A 499 -1.45 -4.25 -20.37
CA ALA A 499 -2.58 -4.18 -19.44
C ALA A 499 -3.89 -4.44 -20.19
N VAL A 500 -4.86 -5.13 -19.55
CA VAL A 500 -6.18 -5.40 -20.18
C VAL A 500 -6.84 -4.14 -20.73
N THR A 501 -6.66 -3.00 -20.04
CA THR A 501 -7.21 -1.69 -20.43
C THR A 501 -6.73 -1.21 -21.80
N GLU A 502 -5.54 -1.63 -22.27
CA GLU A 502 -5.06 -1.30 -23.61
C GLU A 502 -5.88 -1.96 -24.72
N TYR A 503 -6.39 -3.18 -24.47
CA TYR A 503 -7.31 -3.87 -25.38
C TYR A 503 -8.72 -3.25 -25.31
N LEU A 504 -9.15 -2.85 -24.11
CA LEU A 504 -10.46 -2.23 -23.92
C LEU A 504 -10.59 -0.87 -24.61
N LEU A 505 -9.49 -0.16 -24.86
CA LEU A 505 -9.48 1.10 -25.61
C LEU A 505 -10.03 0.96 -27.04
N SER A 506 -9.84 -0.21 -27.67
CA SER A 506 -10.45 -0.54 -28.97
C SER A 506 -11.76 -1.33 -28.84
N GLY A 507 -12.24 -1.52 -27.61
CA GLY A 507 -13.43 -2.31 -27.29
C GLY A 507 -13.25 -3.82 -27.50
N GLU A 508 -12.00 -4.29 -27.54
CA GLU A 508 -11.64 -5.70 -27.70
C GLU A 508 -11.20 -6.33 -26.37
N LEU A 509 -11.12 -7.66 -26.35
CA LEU A 509 -10.55 -8.43 -25.23
C LEU A 509 -9.15 -8.94 -25.61
N PRO A 510 -8.28 -9.21 -24.62
CA PRO A 510 -7.12 -10.06 -24.87
C PRO A 510 -7.52 -11.42 -25.47
N PRO A 511 -6.70 -12.02 -26.33
CA PRO A 511 -7.09 -13.20 -27.10
C PRO A 511 -7.13 -14.51 -26.30
N GLU A 512 -6.38 -14.59 -25.20
CA GLU A 512 -6.27 -15.82 -24.39
C GLU A 512 -7.36 -15.83 -23.30
N ASP A 513 -7.94 -16.99 -23.02
CA ASP A 513 -8.89 -17.19 -21.92
C ASP A 513 -8.23 -17.70 -20.62
N ALA A 514 -6.91 -17.93 -20.67
CA ALA A 514 -6.09 -18.33 -19.54
C ALA A 514 -4.67 -17.78 -19.67
N VAL A 515 -4.10 -17.34 -18.54
CA VAL A 515 -2.72 -16.83 -18.49
C VAL A 515 -2.02 -17.19 -17.19
N SER A 516 -0.70 -17.40 -17.29
CA SER A 516 0.22 -17.52 -16.17
C SER A 516 1.28 -16.42 -16.33
N ASP A 517 1.32 -15.49 -15.38
CA ASP A 517 2.26 -14.37 -15.39
C ASP A 517 3.34 -14.57 -14.34
N GLY A 518 4.59 -14.68 -14.81
CA GLY A 518 5.77 -14.81 -13.96
C GLY A 518 6.12 -13.53 -13.20
N PHE A 519 5.71 -12.35 -13.70
CA PHE A 519 5.85 -11.09 -12.99
C PHE A 519 4.76 -10.93 -11.91
N GLY A 520 3.60 -11.54 -12.13
CA GLY A 520 2.51 -11.62 -11.15
C GLY A 520 1.52 -10.46 -11.19
N TYR A 521 1.36 -9.79 -12.33
CA TYR A 521 0.47 -8.65 -12.51
C TYR A 521 -0.42 -8.80 -13.75
N ALA A 522 -0.87 -10.04 -14.02
CA ALA A 522 -1.82 -10.32 -15.07
C ALA A 522 -3.13 -9.55 -14.85
N SER A 523 -3.86 -9.30 -15.92
CA SER A 523 -5.18 -8.70 -15.86
C SER A 523 -6.09 -9.30 -16.94
N GLY A 524 -7.40 -9.20 -16.75
CA GLY A 524 -8.36 -9.72 -17.72
C GLY A 524 -9.72 -9.05 -17.57
N ALA A 525 -10.66 -9.37 -18.44
CA ALA A 525 -11.98 -8.78 -18.41
C ALA A 525 -13.06 -9.74 -18.92
N LEU A 526 -14.24 -9.63 -18.33
CA LEU A 526 -15.48 -10.17 -18.89
C LEU A 526 -16.13 -9.07 -19.74
N ARG A 527 -16.54 -9.40 -20.97
CA ARG A 527 -17.28 -8.50 -21.87
C ARG A 527 -18.76 -8.85 -21.88
N TYR A 528 -19.60 -7.83 -21.90
CA TYR A 528 -21.05 -7.92 -22.08
C TYR A 528 -21.48 -6.96 -23.19
N ASP A 529 -21.96 -7.51 -24.30
CA ASP A 529 -22.48 -6.75 -25.43
C ASP A 529 -23.99 -6.56 -25.22
N LEU A 530 -24.43 -5.33 -24.98
CA LEU A 530 -25.77 -5.01 -24.51
C LEU A 530 -26.48 -4.07 -25.48
N ASP A 531 -27.65 -4.49 -25.95
CA ASP A 531 -28.60 -3.62 -26.65
C ASP A 531 -29.58 -3.01 -25.64
N LEU A 532 -29.55 -1.69 -25.54
CA LEU A 532 -30.39 -0.89 -24.65
C LEU A 532 -31.41 -0.09 -25.47
N PRO A 533 -32.66 -0.58 -25.64
CA PRO A 533 -33.76 0.23 -26.14
C PRO A 533 -33.93 1.57 -25.38
N PRO A 534 -34.60 2.57 -25.98
CA PRO A 534 -34.90 3.83 -25.33
C PRO A 534 -35.59 3.64 -23.98
N GLY A 535 -35.10 4.31 -22.94
CA GLY A 535 -35.66 4.24 -21.58
C GLY A 535 -35.53 2.88 -20.89
N SER A 536 -34.77 1.93 -21.45
CA SER A 536 -34.61 0.59 -20.89
C SER A 536 -33.38 0.47 -19.99
N ALA A 537 -33.36 -0.60 -19.19
CA ALA A 537 -32.22 -0.97 -18.37
C ALA A 537 -31.88 -2.46 -18.53
N ARG A 538 -30.61 -2.79 -18.30
CA ARG A 538 -30.10 -4.16 -18.20
C ARG A 538 -29.18 -4.27 -16.98
N ASP A 539 -29.28 -5.41 -16.30
CA ASP A 539 -28.45 -5.71 -15.15
C ASP A 539 -27.45 -6.83 -15.51
N VAL A 540 -26.20 -6.64 -15.11
CA VAL A 540 -25.14 -7.65 -15.12
C VAL A 540 -24.78 -7.98 -13.68
N TYR A 541 -24.85 -9.26 -13.31
CA TYR A 541 -24.52 -9.72 -11.96
C TYR A 541 -23.26 -10.60 -11.97
N LEU A 542 -22.36 -10.32 -11.03
CA LEU A 542 -21.22 -11.17 -10.69
C LEU A 542 -21.28 -11.57 -9.22
N ALA A 543 -20.75 -12.74 -8.89
CA ALA A 543 -20.62 -13.25 -7.53
C ALA A 543 -19.17 -13.65 -7.22
N ALA A 544 -18.73 -13.42 -5.98
CA ALA A 544 -17.41 -13.80 -5.47
C ALA A 544 -17.54 -14.32 -4.03
N PRO A 545 -17.30 -15.62 -3.77
CA PRO A 545 -17.28 -16.14 -2.41
C PRO A 545 -16.19 -15.48 -1.53
N PHE A 546 -16.53 -15.16 -0.29
CA PHE A 546 -15.54 -14.74 0.70
C PHE A 546 -14.65 -15.93 1.12
N GLY A 547 -13.40 -15.65 1.49
CA GLY A 547 -12.40 -16.69 1.82
C GLY A 547 -11.87 -17.46 0.61
N ALA A 548 -10.94 -18.39 0.83
CA ALA A 548 -10.45 -19.23 -0.25
C ALA A 548 -11.62 -20.03 -0.86
N ALA A 549 -11.75 -19.98 -2.19
CA ALA A 549 -12.76 -20.76 -2.88
C ALA A 549 -12.44 -22.25 -2.72
N ASP A 550 -13.34 -23.01 -2.11
CA ASP A 550 -13.34 -24.46 -2.28
C ASP A 550 -13.68 -24.73 -3.76
N PRO A 551 -12.83 -25.45 -4.52
CA PRO A 551 -13.14 -25.89 -5.88
C PRO A 551 -14.53 -26.53 -6.03
N ALA A 552 -15.05 -27.15 -4.96
CA ALA A 552 -16.37 -27.75 -4.92
C ALA A 552 -17.53 -26.74 -4.74
N LEU A 553 -17.29 -25.51 -4.30
CA LEU A 553 -18.32 -24.47 -4.07
C LEU A 553 -18.62 -23.64 -5.33
N ALA A 554 -17.66 -23.49 -6.25
CA ALA A 554 -17.85 -22.72 -7.48
C ALA A 554 -19.04 -23.20 -8.36
N PRO A 555 -19.32 -24.50 -8.50
CA PRO A 555 -20.50 -24.99 -9.22
C PRO A 555 -21.82 -24.67 -8.53
N SER A 556 -21.88 -24.70 -7.19
CA SER A 556 -23.12 -24.48 -6.44
C SER A 556 -23.66 -23.05 -6.53
N SER A 557 -22.79 -22.08 -6.81
CA SER A 557 -23.17 -20.67 -6.90
C SER A 557 -23.61 -20.23 -8.30
N ARG A 558 -23.45 -21.06 -9.34
CA ARG A 558 -23.78 -20.72 -10.74
C ARG A 558 -25.27 -20.66 -11.07
N GLY A 559 -26.12 -21.20 -10.19
CA GLY A 559 -27.58 -21.17 -10.33
C GLY A 559 -28.25 -20.09 -9.48
N LEU A 560 -27.48 -19.24 -8.81
CA LEU A 560 -28.03 -18.18 -7.98
C LEU A 560 -28.61 -17.07 -8.86
N ASP A 561 -29.83 -16.65 -8.55
CA ASP A 561 -30.43 -15.47 -9.15
C ASP A 561 -29.91 -14.21 -8.42
N GLY A 562 -29.12 -13.40 -9.12
CA GLY A 562 -28.54 -12.18 -8.56
C GLY A 562 -29.58 -11.16 -8.09
N ALA A 563 -30.74 -11.08 -8.74
CA ALA A 563 -31.82 -10.20 -8.33
C ALA A 563 -32.51 -10.71 -7.06
N GLU A 564 -32.72 -12.02 -6.95
CA GLU A 564 -33.24 -12.63 -5.72
C GLU A 564 -32.27 -12.39 -4.54
N GLN A 565 -30.96 -12.56 -4.76
CA GLN A 565 -29.95 -12.30 -3.72
C GLN A 565 -29.89 -10.83 -3.32
N PHE A 566 -30.10 -9.89 -4.25
CA PHE A 566 -30.22 -8.48 -3.91
C PHE A 566 -31.40 -8.23 -2.98
N ASP A 567 -32.57 -8.80 -3.29
CA ASP A 567 -33.76 -8.67 -2.43
C ASP A 567 -33.55 -9.33 -1.06
N VAL A 568 -32.82 -10.45 -0.99
CA VAL A 568 -32.41 -11.08 0.28
C VAL A 568 -31.55 -10.11 1.10
N ALA A 569 -30.50 -9.54 0.51
CA ALA A 569 -29.62 -8.60 1.21
C ALA A 569 -30.40 -7.40 1.78
N VAL A 570 -31.30 -6.82 0.97
CA VAL A 570 -32.18 -5.71 1.40
C VAL A 570 -33.06 -6.13 2.58
N ARG A 571 -33.72 -7.30 2.51
CA ARG A 571 -34.57 -7.80 3.59
C ARG A 571 -33.77 -8.06 4.87
N GLU A 572 -32.61 -8.70 4.77
CA GLU A 572 -31.78 -9.04 5.92
C GLU A 572 -31.26 -7.79 6.63
N TRP A 573 -30.72 -6.82 5.89
CA TRP A 573 -30.25 -5.55 6.45
C TRP A 573 -31.41 -4.72 7.03
N SER A 574 -32.56 -4.67 6.34
CA SER A 574 -33.75 -4.00 6.87
C SER A 574 -34.22 -4.63 8.17
N ALA A 575 -34.24 -5.96 8.27
CA ALA A 575 -34.62 -6.68 9.49
C ALA A 575 -33.59 -6.49 10.62
N LYS A 576 -32.30 -6.44 10.29
CA LYS A 576 -31.21 -6.22 11.27
C LYS A 576 -31.24 -4.81 11.86
N LEU A 577 -31.36 -3.78 11.02
CA LEU A 577 -31.32 -2.37 11.41
C LEU A 577 -32.69 -1.82 11.83
N GLY A 578 -33.77 -2.50 11.47
CA GLY A 578 -35.15 -2.14 11.80
C GLY A 578 -35.67 -2.65 13.15
N ARG A 579 -34.82 -3.27 13.98
CA ARG A 579 -35.22 -3.80 15.30
C ARG A 579 -35.65 -2.71 16.29
N VAL A 580 -35.21 -1.47 16.07
CA VAL A 580 -35.55 -0.30 16.87
C VAL A 580 -36.15 0.78 15.98
N ASP A 581 -37.33 1.26 16.36
CA ASP A 581 -38.04 2.34 15.68
C ASP A 581 -37.59 3.70 16.25
N ILE A 582 -37.02 4.55 15.39
CA ILE A 582 -36.55 5.89 15.74
C ILE A 582 -37.44 6.88 14.97
N ARG A 583 -38.26 7.63 15.69
CA ARG A 583 -39.20 8.60 15.11
C ARG A 583 -38.68 10.02 15.29
N LEU A 584 -38.28 10.62 14.17
CA LEU A 584 -37.84 12.01 14.09
C LEU A 584 -38.66 12.77 13.04
N PRO A 585 -38.76 14.10 13.12
CA PRO A 585 -39.31 14.92 12.03
C PRO A 585 -38.55 14.65 10.71
N PRO A 586 -39.18 14.82 9.53
CA PRO A 586 -38.54 14.58 8.24
C PRO A 586 -37.19 15.30 8.06
N THR A 587 -37.06 16.51 8.59
CA THR A 587 -35.84 17.33 8.56
C THR A 587 -34.66 16.73 9.35
N ALA A 588 -34.92 15.79 10.26
CA ALA A 588 -33.92 15.14 11.09
C ALA A 588 -33.73 13.64 10.74
N ARG A 589 -34.37 13.15 9.68
CA ARG A 589 -34.28 11.73 9.27
C ARG A 589 -32.83 11.30 9.00
N ALA A 590 -32.03 12.17 8.39
CA ALA A 590 -30.63 11.91 8.08
C ALA A 590 -29.79 11.51 9.31
N PHE A 591 -30.11 11.98 10.52
CA PHE A 591 -29.41 11.57 11.74
C PHE A 591 -29.70 10.11 12.10
N SER A 592 -30.95 9.68 11.99
CA SER A 592 -31.33 8.28 12.23
C SER A 592 -30.75 7.35 11.17
N ASP A 593 -30.78 7.78 9.91
CA ASP A 593 -30.22 7.03 8.78
C ASP A 593 -28.70 6.87 8.94
N THR A 594 -27.99 7.96 9.26
CA THR A 594 -26.54 7.93 9.54
C THR A 594 -26.22 7.00 10.71
N PHE A 595 -26.99 7.04 11.79
CA PHE A 595 -26.80 6.14 12.93
C PHE A 595 -26.97 4.67 12.54
N ARG A 596 -27.99 4.33 11.73
CA ARG A 596 -28.22 2.98 11.23
C ARG A 596 -27.08 2.51 10.33
N THR A 597 -26.62 3.36 9.41
CA THR A 597 -25.46 3.07 8.56
C THR A 597 -24.20 2.82 9.38
N ALA A 598 -23.91 3.66 10.38
CA ALA A 598 -22.75 3.49 11.25
C ALA A 598 -22.80 2.17 12.03
N ALA A 599 -23.97 1.79 12.56
CA ALA A 599 -24.16 0.51 13.22
C ALA A 599 -23.97 -0.68 12.25
N ALA A 600 -24.37 -0.53 11.00
CA ALA A 600 -24.15 -1.53 9.97
C ALA A 600 -22.66 -1.71 9.64
N HIS A 601 -21.90 -0.62 9.52
CA HIS A 601 -20.45 -0.68 9.32
C HIS A 601 -19.72 -1.34 10.50
N ILE A 602 -20.16 -1.09 11.74
CA ILE A 602 -19.68 -1.84 12.91
C ILE A 602 -19.88 -3.35 12.71
N LEU A 603 -21.07 -3.77 12.29
CA LEU A 603 -21.40 -5.18 12.09
C LEU A 603 -20.60 -5.83 10.95
N ILE A 604 -20.36 -5.10 9.86
CA ILE A 604 -19.59 -5.58 8.69
C ILE A 604 -18.12 -5.77 9.05
N ASN A 605 -17.52 -4.86 9.82
CA ASN A 605 -16.10 -4.92 10.18
C ASN A 605 -15.78 -5.91 11.32
N ARG A 606 -16.72 -6.76 11.71
CA ARG A 606 -16.46 -7.78 12.73
C ARG A 606 -15.52 -8.85 12.19
N ASP A 607 -14.68 -9.38 13.09
CA ASP A 607 -13.95 -10.64 12.88
C ASP A 607 -14.45 -11.65 13.91
N GLY A 608 -15.53 -12.35 13.55
CA GLY A 608 -16.27 -13.17 14.51
C GLY A 608 -16.87 -12.33 15.65
N PRO A 609 -16.54 -12.60 16.94
CA PRO A 609 -16.98 -11.75 18.05
C PRO A 609 -16.25 -10.40 18.15
N ALA A 610 -15.06 -10.27 17.56
CA ALA A 610 -14.26 -9.05 17.68
C ALA A 610 -14.92 -7.88 16.95
N LEU A 611 -15.09 -6.75 17.64
CA LEU A 611 -15.49 -5.48 17.04
C LEU A 611 -14.23 -4.73 16.59
N GLN A 612 -14.12 -4.40 15.31
CA GLN A 612 -13.00 -3.65 14.75
C GLN A 612 -13.50 -2.31 14.19
N PRO A 613 -12.85 -1.17 14.51
CA PRO A 613 -13.33 0.15 14.12
C PRO A 613 -13.29 0.37 12.60
N GLY A 614 -12.49 -0.40 11.87
CA GLY A 614 -12.47 -0.38 10.42
C GLY A 614 -11.74 -1.57 9.81
N PRO A 615 -11.80 -1.73 8.49
CA PRO A 615 -11.08 -2.77 7.79
C PRO A 615 -9.60 -2.42 7.62
N ARG A 616 -8.81 -3.40 7.17
CA ARG A 616 -7.40 -3.25 6.79
C ARG A 616 -6.50 -2.78 7.95
N ARG A 617 -5.98 -1.54 7.93
CA ARG A 617 -5.07 -1.01 8.98
C ARG A 617 -5.69 -1.01 10.37
N TYR A 618 -7.01 -0.80 10.45
CA TYR A 618 -7.76 -0.76 11.70
C TYR A 618 -8.45 -2.10 12.04
N ALA A 619 -8.05 -3.20 11.40
CA ALA A 619 -8.59 -4.54 11.65
C ALA A 619 -8.05 -5.18 12.94
N ARG A 620 -8.14 -4.45 14.06
CA ARG A 620 -7.79 -4.89 15.42
C ARG A 620 -8.88 -4.41 16.38
N SER A 621 -9.04 -5.08 17.52
CA SER A 621 -10.11 -4.78 18.48
C SER A 621 -9.57 -4.03 19.69
N TRP A 622 -9.66 -2.70 19.67
CA TRP A 622 -9.39 -1.87 20.84
C TRP A 622 -10.58 -1.88 21.78
N ILE A 623 -10.34 -2.06 23.08
CA ILE A 623 -11.43 -2.14 24.06
C ILE A 623 -12.22 -0.82 24.13
N ARG A 624 -11.54 0.32 24.03
CA ARG A 624 -12.13 1.66 24.00
C ARG A 624 -13.12 1.83 22.84
N ASP A 625 -12.66 1.52 21.63
CA ASP A 625 -13.47 1.57 20.42
C ASP A 625 -14.62 0.56 20.49
N GLY A 626 -14.30 -0.69 20.84
CA GLY A 626 -15.28 -1.77 20.90
C GLY A 626 -16.35 -1.57 21.97
N ALA A 627 -16.03 -0.95 23.11
CA ALA A 627 -17.02 -0.55 24.10
C ALA A 627 -18.00 0.48 23.51
N THR A 628 -17.48 1.54 22.89
CA THR A 628 -18.30 2.57 22.23
C THR A 628 -19.17 1.98 21.11
N MET A 629 -18.59 1.12 20.29
CA MET A 629 -19.29 0.39 19.22
C MET A 629 -20.39 -0.51 19.80
N ALA A 630 -20.11 -1.22 20.90
CA ALA A 630 -21.09 -2.05 21.60
C ALA A 630 -22.29 -1.22 22.08
N ALA A 631 -22.06 -0.01 22.60
CA ALA A 631 -23.15 0.87 23.00
C ALA A 631 -24.03 1.35 21.84
N ALA A 632 -23.45 1.56 20.65
CA ALA A 632 -24.22 1.83 19.43
C ALA A 632 -25.03 0.59 19.01
N LEU A 633 -24.42 -0.60 19.03
CA LEU A 633 -25.09 -1.86 18.68
C LEU A 633 -26.26 -2.21 19.60
N LEU A 634 -26.13 -1.96 20.90
CA LEU A 634 -27.25 -2.13 21.86
C LEU A 634 -28.45 -1.28 21.48
N ARG A 635 -28.23 -0.05 21.00
CA ARG A 635 -29.28 0.92 20.61
C ARG A 635 -29.96 0.58 19.28
N VAL A 636 -29.37 -0.30 18.45
CA VAL A 636 -30.04 -0.89 17.27
C VAL A 636 -30.54 -2.32 17.53
N GLY A 637 -30.55 -2.78 18.78
CA GLY A 637 -31.09 -4.11 19.14
C GLY A 637 -30.17 -5.29 18.79
N CYS A 638 -28.86 -5.06 18.67
CA CYS A 638 -27.84 -6.09 18.42
C CYS A 638 -27.16 -6.55 19.73
N ALA A 639 -27.98 -6.91 20.73
CA ALA A 639 -27.48 -7.28 22.05
C ALA A 639 -26.71 -8.61 22.08
N GLY A 640 -27.07 -9.56 21.20
CA GLY A 640 -26.38 -10.85 21.10
C GLY A 640 -24.92 -10.69 20.65
N GLU A 641 -24.71 -9.86 19.64
CA GLU A 641 -23.38 -9.52 19.10
C GLU A 641 -22.51 -8.84 20.16
N VAL A 642 -23.10 -7.95 20.97
CA VAL A 642 -22.40 -7.27 22.07
C VAL A 642 -22.03 -8.23 23.20
N ARG A 643 -22.94 -9.14 23.57
CA ARG A 643 -22.64 -10.19 24.55
C ARG A 643 -21.47 -11.05 24.12
N ASP A 644 -21.47 -11.46 22.84
CA ASP A 644 -20.42 -12.32 22.29
C ASP A 644 -19.07 -11.59 22.25
N TYR A 645 -19.05 -10.30 21.90
CA TYR A 645 -17.87 -9.44 21.98
C TYR A 645 -17.30 -9.35 23.40
N ILE A 646 -18.12 -8.97 24.38
CA ILE A 646 -17.69 -8.81 25.79
C ILE A 646 -17.11 -10.13 26.33
N ARG A 647 -17.82 -11.24 26.08
CA ARG A 647 -17.37 -12.57 26.50
C ARG A 647 -16.04 -12.97 25.87
N TRP A 648 -15.84 -12.64 24.59
CA TRP A 648 -14.59 -12.91 23.90
C TRP A 648 -13.45 -12.06 24.47
N TYR A 649 -13.64 -10.75 24.60
CA TYR A 649 -12.60 -9.82 25.06
C TYR A 649 -12.14 -10.13 26.50
N ALA A 650 -13.08 -10.43 27.40
CA ALA A 650 -12.81 -10.70 28.80
C ALA A 650 -11.86 -11.91 29.02
N ARG A 651 -11.76 -12.83 28.06
CA ARG A 651 -10.84 -13.98 28.13
C ARG A 651 -9.36 -13.57 28.03
N HIS A 652 -9.09 -12.38 27.51
CA HIS A 652 -7.75 -11.85 27.37
C HIS A 652 -7.30 -11.04 28.59
N GLN A 653 -8.16 -10.83 29.60
CA GLN A 653 -7.77 -10.17 30.84
C GLN A 653 -6.70 -10.99 31.59
N ALA A 654 -5.62 -10.33 31.98
CA ALA A 654 -4.55 -10.95 32.75
C ALA A 654 -5.00 -11.32 34.18
N PRO A 655 -4.32 -12.27 34.85
CA PRO A 655 -4.66 -12.67 36.21
C PRO A 655 -4.65 -11.53 37.24
N ASP A 656 -3.83 -10.49 37.04
CA ASP A 656 -3.72 -9.31 37.91
C ASP A 656 -4.81 -8.26 37.65
N GLY A 657 -5.75 -8.54 36.74
CA GLY A 657 -6.82 -7.62 36.35
C GLY A 657 -6.46 -6.64 35.23
N THR A 658 -5.25 -6.70 34.68
CA THR A 658 -4.88 -5.90 33.51
C THR A 658 -5.71 -6.32 32.30
N VAL A 659 -6.36 -5.35 31.66
CA VAL A 659 -7.08 -5.53 30.39
C VAL A 659 -6.16 -5.04 29.27
N PRO A 660 -5.91 -5.85 28.23
CA PRO A 660 -5.12 -5.41 27.09
C PRO A 660 -5.83 -4.26 26.38
N CYS A 661 -5.08 -3.30 25.84
CA CYS A 661 -5.66 -2.15 25.14
C CYS A 661 -6.27 -2.55 23.79
N CYS A 662 -5.67 -3.57 23.16
CA CYS A 662 -6.03 -4.07 21.86
C CYS A 662 -5.85 -5.58 21.79
N VAL A 663 -6.70 -6.27 21.02
CA VAL A 663 -6.55 -7.68 20.69
C VAL A 663 -6.72 -7.87 19.18
N ASP A 664 -5.79 -8.58 18.56
CA ASP A 664 -5.84 -8.96 17.15
C ASP A 664 -5.53 -10.45 16.94
N ARG A 665 -5.29 -10.86 15.68
CA ARG A 665 -4.96 -12.26 15.33
C ARG A 665 -3.61 -12.75 15.88
N ASN A 666 -2.72 -11.85 16.28
CA ASN A 666 -1.44 -12.14 16.93
C ASN A 666 -1.58 -12.19 18.46
N GLY A 667 -2.72 -11.77 19.02
CA GLY A 667 -3.04 -11.84 20.43
C GLY A 667 -3.21 -10.46 21.08
N PRO A 668 -3.12 -10.40 22.42
CA PRO A 668 -3.28 -9.16 23.17
C PRO A 668 -2.05 -8.25 23.08
N ASP A 669 -2.31 -6.96 22.91
CA ASP A 669 -1.37 -5.86 23.03
C ASP A 669 -1.45 -5.27 24.45
N TRP A 670 -0.30 -5.15 25.10
CA TRP A 670 -0.19 -4.76 26.51
C TRP A 670 0.38 -3.36 26.70
N LEU A 671 0.28 -2.51 25.66
CA LEU A 671 0.59 -1.09 25.79
C LEU A 671 -0.21 -0.50 26.97
N ALA A 672 0.43 0.37 27.76
CA ALA A 672 -0.12 0.89 29.01
C ALA A 672 -1.24 1.94 28.77
N GLU A 673 -2.40 1.50 28.28
CA GLU A 673 -3.61 2.30 28.16
C GLU A 673 -4.56 1.98 29.34
N TYR A 674 -4.47 2.76 30.43
CA TYR A 674 -5.16 2.46 31.69
C TYR A 674 -6.67 2.76 31.70
N ASP A 675 -7.21 3.30 30.62
CA ASP A 675 -8.66 3.38 30.39
C ASP A 675 -9.29 2.01 30.12
N SER A 676 -8.50 1.05 29.61
CA SER A 676 -8.92 -0.30 29.21
C SER A 676 -9.73 -1.05 30.28
N GLN A 677 -9.33 -0.93 31.55
CA GLN A 677 -10.01 -1.56 32.68
C GLN A 677 -11.41 -0.97 32.88
N GLY A 678 -11.52 0.35 32.77
CA GLY A 678 -12.79 1.07 32.90
C GLY A 678 -13.74 0.75 31.75
N GLU A 679 -13.22 0.66 30.53
CA GLU A 679 -14.01 0.36 29.32
C GLU A 679 -14.61 -1.05 29.35
N LEU A 680 -13.87 -2.05 29.84
CA LEU A 680 -14.42 -3.39 30.05
C LEU A 680 -15.59 -3.39 31.06
N ILE A 681 -15.40 -2.71 32.20
CA ILE A 681 -16.46 -2.58 33.23
C ILE A 681 -17.68 -1.89 32.63
N TRP A 682 -17.47 -0.79 31.90
CA TRP A 682 -18.54 -0.02 31.30
C TRP A 682 -19.30 -0.84 30.25
N ALA A 683 -18.63 -1.58 29.36
CA ALA A 683 -19.27 -2.42 28.36
C ALA A 683 -20.16 -3.51 28.99
N VAL A 684 -19.68 -4.20 30.03
CA VAL A 684 -20.47 -5.20 30.79
C VAL A 684 -21.72 -4.55 31.39
N MET A 685 -21.56 -3.40 32.04
CA MET A 685 -22.66 -2.71 32.70
C MET A 685 -23.66 -2.11 31.71
N GLU A 686 -23.20 -1.60 30.57
CA GLU A 686 -24.06 -1.07 29.52
C GLU A 686 -24.91 -2.17 28.89
N HIS A 687 -24.32 -3.34 28.62
CA HIS A 687 -25.08 -4.53 28.20
C HIS A 687 -26.17 -4.89 29.23
N PHE A 688 -25.84 -4.93 30.53
CA PHE A 688 -26.82 -5.22 31.58
C PHE A 688 -27.93 -4.16 31.67
N ARG A 689 -27.61 -2.87 31.56
CA ARG A 689 -28.61 -1.78 31.59
C ARG A 689 -29.64 -1.92 30.47
N PHE A 690 -29.20 -2.33 29.28
CA PHE A 690 -30.05 -2.54 28.10
C PHE A 690 -30.85 -3.84 28.16
N THR A 691 -30.22 -4.95 28.55
CA THR A 691 -30.81 -6.30 28.43
C THR A 691 -31.45 -6.83 29.71
N ARG A 692 -31.01 -6.31 30.87
CA ARG A 692 -31.30 -6.85 32.20
C ARG A 692 -30.86 -8.31 32.40
N ASP A 693 -29.95 -8.80 31.58
CA ASP A 693 -29.41 -10.16 31.67
C ASP A 693 -28.51 -10.33 32.92
N ARG A 694 -29.13 -10.77 34.01
CA ARG A 694 -28.44 -11.04 35.28
C ARG A 694 -27.48 -12.23 35.20
N ALA A 695 -27.78 -13.21 34.37
CA ALA A 695 -26.94 -14.41 34.24
C ALA A 695 -25.60 -14.04 33.59
N PHE A 696 -25.65 -13.25 32.52
CA PHE A 696 -24.44 -12.75 31.87
C PHE A 696 -23.65 -11.77 32.76
N LEU A 697 -24.34 -10.90 33.51
CA LEU A 697 -23.65 -10.04 34.49
C LEU A 697 -22.91 -10.87 35.55
N ALA A 698 -23.54 -11.91 36.08
CA ALA A 698 -22.91 -12.81 37.05
C ALA A 698 -21.72 -13.57 36.45
N GLU A 699 -21.80 -13.97 35.17
CA GLU A 699 -20.69 -14.57 34.42
C GLU A 699 -19.47 -13.63 34.35
N MET A 700 -19.69 -12.35 34.08
CA MET A 700 -18.61 -11.36 33.91
C MET A 700 -18.12 -10.75 35.23
N TRP A 701 -18.87 -10.88 36.32
CA TRP A 701 -18.59 -10.24 37.61
C TRP A 701 -17.17 -10.48 38.15
N PRO A 702 -16.60 -11.70 38.09
CA PRO A 702 -15.22 -11.92 38.54
C PRO A 702 -14.19 -11.10 37.74
N GLY A 703 -14.40 -10.91 36.43
CA GLY A 703 -13.54 -10.07 35.60
C GLY A 703 -13.67 -8.59 35.92
N VAL A 704 -14.91 -8.12 36.17
CA VAL A 704 -15.18 -6.75 36.63
C VAL A 704 -14.45 -6.44 37.93
N MET A 705 -14.53 -7.33 38.93
CA MET A 705 -13.86 -7.13 40.22
C MET A 705 -12.34 -7.04 40.06
N ARG A 706 -11.71 -7.91 39.27
CA ARG A 706 -10.27 -7.82 38.99
C ARG A 706 -9.88 -6.50 38.31
N SER A 707 -10.70 -5.98 37.39
CA SER A 707 -10.45 -4.67 36.78
C SER A 707 -10.50 -3.54 37.81
N VAL A 708 -11.45 -3.60 38.77
CA VAL A 708 -11.53 -2.63 39.87
C VAL A 708 -10.29 -2.71 40.76
N ASP A 709 -9.90 -3.91 41.17
CA ASP A 709 -8.69 -4.13 41.99
C ASP A 709 -7.43 -3.60 41.27
N ARG A 710 -7.34 -3.76 39.95
CA ARG A 710 -6.25 -3.22 39.15
C ARG A 710 -6.25 -1.69 39.11
N ILE A 711 -7.40 -1.05 38.95
CA ILE A 711 -7.55 0.41 38.99
C ILE A 711 -7.11 0.94 40.36
N GLU A 712 -7.51 0.28 41.45
CA GLU A 712 -7.08 0.64 42.81
C GLU A 712 -5.58 0.48 43.00
N ALA A 713 -5.00 -0.62 42.51
CA ALA A 713 -3.55 -0.87 42.55
C ALA A 713 -2.77 0.21 41.78
N LEU A 714 -3.21 0.58 40.58
CA LEU A 714 -2.60 1.66 39.78
C LEU A 714 -2.69 3.01 40.51
N ARG A 715 -3.88 3.35 41.01
CA ARG A 715 -4.11 4.59 41.77
C ARG A 715 -3.25 4.65 43.04
N SER A 716 -3.01 3.52 43.71
CA SER A 716 -2.20 3.47 44.93
C SER A 716 -0.77 3.97 44.74
N GLN A 717 -0.22 3.88 43.53
CA GLN A 717 1.13 4.38 43.19
C GLN A 717 1.25 5.90 43.38
N ARG A 718 0.15 6.64 43.27
CA ARG A 718 0.08 8.09 43.47
C ARG A 718 -0.63 8.50 44.77
N LEU A 719 -0.92 7.55 45.66
CA LEU A 719 -1.44 7.79 47.01
C LEU A 719 -0.32 7.69 48.05
N THR A 720 0.82 8.31 47.77
CA THR A 720 2.02 8.28 48.62
C THR A 720 2.38 9.67 49.10
N ALA A 721 3.25 9.76 50.11
CA ALA A 721 3.75 11.05 50.61
C ALA A 721 4.47 11.88 49.53
N GLU A 722 5.11 11.22 48.56
CA GLU A 722 5.77 11.87 47.42
C GLU A 722 4.79 12.70 46.59
N PHE A 723 3.58 12.18 46.34
CA PHE A 723 2.56 12.91 45.58
C PHE A 723 1.79 13.93 46.42
N GLN A 724 2.14 14.12 47.70
CA GLN A 724 1.54 15.17 48.54
C GLN A 724 2.36 16.48 48.53
N THR A 725 3.55 16.49 47.92
CA THR A 725 4.39 17.69 47.78
C THR A 725 3.75 18.72 46.82
N PRO A 726 4.04 20.02 46.96
CA PRO A 726 3.46 21.06 46.10
C PRO A 726 3.63 20.80 44.60
N GLU A 727 4.76 20.23 44.20
CA GLU A 727 5.13 19.99 42.80
C GLU A 727 4.32 18.85 42.17
N LYS A 728 3.96 17.83 42.96
CA LYS A 728 3.29 16.61 42.48
C LYS A 728 1.84 16.46 42.94
N ARG A 729 1.35 17.37 43.79
CA ARG A 729 -0.01 17.32 44.36
C ARG A 729 -1.12 17.24 43.34
N ALA A 730 -0.94 17.83 42.16
CA ALA A 730 -1.91 17.75 41.07
C ALA A 730 -2.17 16.31 40.60
N CYS A 731 -1.20 15.42 40.78
CA CYS A 731 -1.28 14.01 40.38
C CYS A 731 -1.73 13.08 41.52
N TYR A 732 -1.94 13.58 42.74
CA TYR A 732 -2.28 12.76 43.90
C TYR A 732 -3.58 11.99 43.69
N GLY A 733 -3.51 10.65 43.74
CA GLY A 733 -4.65 9.77 43.55
C GLY A 733 -5.22 9.70 42.13
N LEU A 734 -4.53 10.26 41.13
CA LEU A 734 -4.78 9.97 39.72
C LEU A 734 -4.14 8.63 39.32
N LEU A 735 -4.54 8.07 38.18
CA LEU A 735 -3.84 6.95 37.57
C LEU A 735 -2.46 7.39 37.06
N PRO A 736 -1.46 6.48 37.00
CA PRO A 736 -0.15 6.76 36.41
C PRO A 736 -0.24 7.09 34.91
N GLU A 737 0.87 7.54 34.35
CA GLU A 737 1.01 7.93 32.95
C GLU A 737 0.60 6.78 32.01
N SER A 738 -0.33 7.04 31.09
CA SER A 738 -0.77 6.09 30.06
C SER A 738 -0.30 6.52 28.67
N VAL A 739 -0.21 5.56 27.75
CA VAL A 739 0.05 5.81 26.33
C VAL A 739 -1.29 5.86 25.58
N SER A 740 -1.44 6.74 24.58
CA SER A 740 -2.67 6.82 23.75
C SER A 740 -2.41 6.53 22.26
N HIS A 741 -1.18 6.73 21.78
CA HIS A 741 -0.75 6.40 20.42
C HIS A 741 0.79 6.33 20.37
N GLU A 742 1.35 5.43 19.57
CA GLU A 742 2.82 5.21 19.46
C GLU A 742 3.58 6.49 19.07
N GLY A 743 2.98 7.35 18.24
CA GLY A 743 3.55 8.65 17.86
C GLY A 743 3.74 9.63 19.02
N TYR A 744 3.01 9.46 20.13
CA TYR A 744 3.19 10.27 21.35
C TYR A 744 4.32 9.75 22.25
N LEU A 745 4.90 8.57 21.99
CA LEU A 745 6.12 8.15 22.68
C LEU A 745 7.33 9.00 22.28
N ALA A 746 7.32 9.53 21.05
CA ALA A 746 8.34 10.46 20.57
C ALA A 746 8.11 11.90 21.05
N HIS A 747 6.85 12.29 21.28
CA HIS A 747 6.45 13.63 21.73
C HIS A 747 5.31 13.54 22.75
N PRO A 748 5.58 13.19 24.02
CA PRO A 748 4.53 13.15 25.03
C PRO A 748 4.05 14.58 25.29
N VAL A 749 2.88 14.94 24.75
CA VAL A 749 2.31 16.29 24.85
C VAL A 749 1.81 16.59 26.27
N HIS A 750 1.70 15.56 27.12
CA HIS A 750 1.11 15.63 28.47
C HIS A 750 1.84 14.80 29.54
N ALA A 751 3.14 14.54 29.40
CA ALA A 751 3.93 13.91 30.48
C ALA A 751 4.43 14.93 31.51
#